data_AF-A0A8T6RQ29-F1
#
_entry.id   AF-A0A8T6RQ29-F1
#
_cell.length_a   1.000
_cell.length_b   1.000
_cell.length_c   1.000
_cell.angle_alpha   90.00
_cell.angle_beta   90.00
_cell.angle_gamma   90.00
#
_symmetry.space_group_name_H-M   'P 1'
#
loop_
_entity.id
_entity.type
_entity.pdbx_description
1 polymer ?
#
loop_
_entity_poly.entity_id
_entity_poly.type
_entity_poly.pdbx_seq_one_letter_code
_entity_poly.pdbx_strand_id
1 'polypeptide(L)'
;MSDEEKPPEKPEIPKEQLEQEKKKELEAKRKELEENRKKLIAKAEGLEASKQYAEAIQTYDQLARISEELNEKDRVKIFEEKAKDMRKLDTELRKSAEIESQKDQFEMQKDKAIEEGEVFLQEGKFNEAINKFKEVIQVAEKLGDKDIVEEYKTRVQEISSQKSELIRKFEQEKKVKKLEVERRGILRKAEEAVANEDYLVASEQYEQASALSEVMGQPERAEIFMSRSKEMLEIFEDIKKREEEEHARAEMEKMRIDLEDSRAKVLSNAEIFLEKGQFSKAAASYEQAAKYSLDLGEKEVATGFTAQARDIREKEPELKKEFQEEKRRKKRRKERAKLIKLADKFLEKEEYLEASDMFIRCAEKSKDAGERDAAKEFQQRADECRVKEKEKRDELLDRVAKALRAVITLRLMEPEIASDVFSWEELTCVIKAWDVGAAVITFKEGEATITRGEAAKFDAKIEGTSESLMKYCSGRYHHSRWARYFGWIRTTGNNNELKKFEKVLKLPPLEREVEKLYNFSAISFAACSGLLAIWILFLQPLVAIQFIESVKMLLAGETGFIHALGGIDSLLGPDTGNLIRSLYDFIQGWLVILIIYLPGMFILLAFIPYYLFKRVRFEGVKKEKTKEKKRVIRRAIVAQAEKAYKSGRFIDASRLWQKAALLSVELADEDRAAEYAVRAHALKGKTAELKKQWKIEQKKELEAKMKKELEARRGTLEAERKKILQEAVTAEDDGRLLDASRHYKLASQLSLEIGEKEKAREYSEKSKESKRREGDLRRRSKVEKDRIRAAERIDQFQGQLKEALEIAEVAVGEERWIDASKYYEIAAKYATEMGETDRAKAFKGKADEYGKRATIADKKEKLESDRRQAIIDAEAAAADGNYKQAAKLYLEAARLSQEMGEKEIAEGFKATAAELQTRK
;
A
#
# COMPACT_ATOMS: atom_id res chain seq x y z
N MET A 1 63.32 -2.10 -87.73
CA MET A 1 63.65 -0.67 -87.87
C MET A 1 64.01 -0.43 -89.34
N SER A 2 63.19 0.38 -90.01
CA SER A 2 63.42 1.18 -91.23
C SER A 2 63.94 0.50 -92.51
N ASP A 3 62.99 0.09 -93.37
CA ASP A 3 62.70 0.45 -94.79
C ASP A 3 63.81 1.13 -95.61
N GLU A 4 64.26 0.51 -96.72
CA GLU A 4 63.85 0.78 -98.14
C GLU A 4 64.95 1.63 -98.83
N GLU A 5 65.29 1.52 -100.12
CA GLU A 5 64.53 1.05 -101.28
C GLU A 5 65.46 0.84 -102.50
N LYS A 6 64.88 0.24 -103.55
CA LYS A 6 65.49 -0.17 -104.82
C LYS A 6 65.75 0.98 -105.81
N PRO A 7 66.66 0.77 -106.78
CA PRO A 7 67.01 1.67 -107.89
C PRO A 7 66.20 1.36 -109.18
N PRO A 8 66.41 2.10 -110.29
CA PRO A 8 65.94 1.65 -111.61
C PRO A 8 66.95 1.72 -112.80
N GLU A 9 66.86 0.65 -113.60
CA GLU A 9 66.81 0.42 -115.07
C GLU A 9 67.57 1.21 -116.17
N LYS A 10 67.89 0.45 -117.25
CA LYS A 10 68.61 0.75 -118.51
C LYS A 10 67.83 0.22 -119.77
N PRO A 11 68.22 0.57 -121.04
CA PRO A 11 67.62 0.10 -122.32
C PRO A 11 68.55 -0.63 -123.37
N GLU A 12 68.02 -0.92 -124.59
CA GLU A 12 68.18 -2.01 -125.64
C GLU A 12 69.28 -1.99 -126.77
N ILE A 13 69.54 -3.13 -127.51
CA ILE A 13 70.58 -3.34 -128.59
C ILE A 13 70.23 -4.44 -129.75
N PRO A 14 70.81 -4.47 -131.03
CA PRO A 14 70.47 -5.22 -132.33
C PRO A 14 70.83 -6.72 -132.74
N LYS A 15 70.39 -7.22 -133.93
CA LYS A 15 70.33 -8.65 -134.44
C LYS A 15 71.58 -9.57 -134.56
N GLU A 16 72.80 -9.10 -134.75
CA GLU A 16 74.02 -9.95 -134.60
C GLU A 16 74.39 -10.08 -133.10
N GLN A 17 73.89 -9.12 -132.33
CA GLN A 17 73.78 -9.24 -130.89
C GLN A 17 72.58 -10.12 -130.51
N LEU A 18 71.63 -10.50 -131.39
CA LEU A 18 70.58 -11.48 -131.07
C LEU A 18 71.13 -12.93 -131.05
N GLU A 19 72.14 -13.27 -131.84
CA GLU A 19 72.79 -14.59 -131.79
C GLU A 19 73.84 -14.68 -130.66
N GLN A 20 74.51 -13.57 -130.36
CA GLN A 20 75.32 -13.41 -129.15
C GLN A 20 74.46 -13.28 -127.88
N GLU A 21 73.27 -12.68 -127.96
CA GLU A 21 72.28 -12.59 -126.87
C GLU A 21 71.63 -13.94 -126.66
N LYS A 22 71.32 -14.72 -127.71
CA LYS A 22 70.81 -16.09 -127.54
C LYS A 22 71.86 -17.02 -126.91
N LYS A 23 73.14 -16.89 -127.26
CA LYS A 23 74.22 -17.62 -126.57
C LYS A 23 74.42 -17.12 -125.14
N LYS A 24 74.35 -15.81 -124.89
CA LYS A 24 74.39 -15.23 -123.54
C LYS A 24 73.15 -15.58 -122.71
N GLU A 25 71.97 -15.71 -123.31
CA GLU A 25 70.73 -16.16 -122.67
C GLU A 25 70.79 -17.64 -122.33
N LEU A 26 71.32 -18.48 -123.23
CA LEU A 26 71.52 -19.91 -122.98
C LEU A 26 72.57 -20.14 -121.89
N GLU A 27 73.66 -19.37 -121.88
CA GLU A 27 74.64 -19.40 -120.79
C GLU A 27 74.07 -18.83 -119.48
N ALA A 28 73.26 -17.78 -119.53
CA ALA A 28 72.58 -17.23 -118.35
C ALA A 28 71.57 -18.22 -117.76
N LYS A 29 70.75 -18.87 -118.60
CA LYS A 29 69.81 -19.91 -118.18
C LYS A 29 70.52 -21.12 -117.60
N ARG A 30 71.65 -21.55 -118.17
CA ARG A 30 72.48 -22.60 -117.57
C ARG A 30 73.01 -22.21 -116.19
N LYS A 31 73.54 -21.00 -116.03
CA LYS A 31 74.03 -20.51 -114.73
C LYS A 31 72.91 -20.38 -113.69
N GLU A 32 71.72 -19.92 -114.09
CA GLU A 32 70.57 -19.80 -113.19
C GLU A 32 70.09 -21.19 -112.71
N LEU A 33 70.01 -22.17 -113.62
CA LEU A 33 69.69 -23.55 -113.26
C LEU A 33 70.75 -24.18 -112.34
N GLU A 34 72.03 -23.87 -112.54
CA GLU A 34 73.11 -24.31 -111.66
C GLU A 34 73.02 -23.70 -110.25
N GLU A 35 72.71 -22.41 -110.12
CA GLU A 35 72.49 -21.76 -108.82
C GLU A 35 71.25 -22.30 -108.10
N ASN A 36 70.14 -22.48 -108.83
CA ASN A 36 68.92 -23.06 -108.27
C ASN A 36 69.14 -24.49 -107.78
N ARG A 37 69.88 -25.29 -108.55
CA ARG A 37 70.30 -26.63 -108.13
C ARG A 37 71.12 -26.58 -106.84
N LYS A 38 72.09 -25.66 -106.72
CA LYS A 38 72.92 -25.55 -105.50
C LYS A 38 72.08 -25.22 -104.26
N LYS A 39 71.09 -24.34 -104.38
CA LYS A 39 70.14 -24.03 -103.29
C LYS A 39 69.29 -25.24 -102.93
N LEU A 40 68.80 -25.97 -103.93
CA LEU A 40 67.97 -27.15 -103.71
C LEU A 40 68.75 -28.32 -103.09
N ILE A 41 70.04 -28.49 -103.41
CA ILE A 41 70.91 -29.49 -102.76
C ILE A 41 71.01 -29.19 -101.26
N ALA A 42 71.33 -27.95 -100.90
CA ALA A 42 71.42 -27.55 -99.50
C ALA A 42 70.08 -27.73 -98.75
N LYS A 43 68.96 -27.46 -99.42
CA LYS A 43 67.62 -27.70 -98.85
C LYS A 43 67.34 -29.20 -98.66
N ALA A 44 67.65 -30.03 -99.65
CA ALA A 44 67.41 -31.47 -99.59
C ALA A 44 68.25 -32.14 -98.48
N GLU A 45 69.52 -31.75 -98.33
CA GLU A 45 70.39 -32.23 -97.25
C GLU A 45 69.93 -31.74 -95.88
N GLY A 46 69.42 -30.50 -95.78
CA GLY A 46 68.81 -30.00 -94.55
C GLY A 46 67.57 -30.77 -94.12
N LEU A 47 66.68 -31.09 -95.07
CA LEU A 47 65.46 -31.87 -94.82
C LEU A 47 65.75 -33.32 -94.41
N GLU A 48 66.79 -33.92 -95.00
CA GLU A 48 67.32 -35.23 -94.62
C GLU A 48 67.84 -35.22 -93.17
N ALA A 49 68.63 -34.21 -92.79
CA ALA A 49 69.13 -34.07 -91.42
C ALA A 49 68.01 -33.86 -90.38
N SER A 50 66.93 -33.15 -90.74
CA SER A 50 65.76 -32.96 -89.88
C SER A 50 64.77 -34.13 -89.89
N LYS A 51 65.10 -35.25 -90.54
CA LYS A 51 64.26 -36.45 -90.66
C LYS A 51 62.88 -36.20 -91.30
N GLN A 52 62.75 -35.14 -92.08
CA GLN A 52 61.54 -34.82 -92.84
C GLN A 52 61.61 -35.51 -94.22
N TYR A 53 61.69 -36.85 -94.17
CA TYR A 53 62.04 -37.65 -95.32
C TYR A 53 61.05 -37.51 -96.49
N ALA A 54 59.75 -37.34 -96.22
CA ALA A 54 58.73 -37.09 -97.23
C ALA A 54 59.02 -35.86 -98.11
N GLU A 55 59.45 -34.74 -97.51
CA GLU A 55 59.76 -33.50 -98.21
C GLU A 55 61.15 -33.55 -98.86
N ALA A 56 62.11 -34.25 -98.23
CA ALA A 56 63.44 -34.50 -98.79
C ALA A 56 63.34 -35.28 -100.11
N ILE A 57 62.47 -36.31 -100.19
CA ILE A 57 62.23 -37.09 -101.42
C ILE A 57 61.79 -36.18 -102.57
N GLN A 58 60.79 -35.32 -102.34
CA GLN A 58 60.29 -34.41 -103.36
C GLN A 58 61.36 -33.45 -103.87
N THR A 59 62.22 -32.98 -102.95
CA THR A 59 63.30 -32.03 -103.27
C THR A 59 64.42 -32.72 -104.08
N TYR A 60 64.77 -33.97 -103.75
CA TYR A 60 65.72 -34.77 -104.54
C TYR A 60 65.16 -35.16 -105.92
N ASP A 61 63.87 -35.48 -106.05
CA ASP A 61 63.22 -35.71 -107.35
C ASP A 61 63.24 -34.44 -108.23
N GLN A 62 63.07 -33.25 -107.64
CA GLN A 62 63.21 -31.97 -108.34
C GLN A 62 64.66 -31.70 -108.79
N LEU A 63 65.64 -32.05 -107.95
CA LEU A 63 67.08 -31.95 -108.28
C LEU A 63 67.49 -32.86 -109.45
N ALA A 64 66.91 -34.05 -109.52
CA ALA A 64 67.10 -34.96 -110.64
C ALA A 64 66.61 -34.33 -111.96
N ARG A 65 65.41 -33.74 -111.97
CA ARG A 65 64.85 -33.07 -113.16
C ARG A 65 65.69 -31.88 -113.64
N ILE A 66 66.12 -31.01 -112.72
CA ILE A 66 67.00 -29.87 -113.06
C ILE A 66 68.34 -30.36 -113.64
N SER A 67 68.86 -31.48 -113.12
CA SER A 67 70.11 -32.06 -113.62
C SER A 67 69.95 -32.70 -115.01
N GLU A 68 68.75 -33.21 -115.31
CA GLU A 68 68.38 -33.71 -116.64
C GLU A 68 68.32 -32.55 -117.66
N GLU A 69 67.73 -31.41 -117.28
CA GLU A 69 67.70 -30.19 -118.11
C GLU A 69 69.10 -29.62 -118.39
N LEU A 70 70.05 -29.76 -117.45
CA LEU A 70 71.46 -29.41 -117.64
C LEU A 70 72.25 -30.42 -118.50
N ASN A 71 71.63 -31.56 -118.82
CA ASN A 71 72.18 -32.70 -119.56
C ASN A 71 73.30 -33.46 -118.81
N GLU A 72 73.24 -33.46 -117.47
CA GLU A 72 74.22 -34.12 -116.57
C GLU A 72 73.68 -35.46 -116.03
N LYS A 73 73.75 -36.52 -116.86
CA LYS A 73 73.13 -37.82 -116.56
C LYS A 73 73.61 -38.48 -115.26
N ASP A 74 74.87 -38.28 -114.88
CA ASP A 74 75.43 -38.91 -113.67
C ASP A 74 74.79 -38.34 -112.39
N ARG A 75 74.43 -37.05 -112.38
CA ARG A 75 73.79 -36.43 -111.21
C ARG A 75 72.33 -36.79 -111.06
N VAL A 76 71.62 -36.99 -112.17
CA VAL A 76 70.23 -37.49 -112.15
C VAL A 76 70.16 -38.80 -111.38
N LYS A 77 71.04 -39.76 -111.71
CA LYS A 77 71.13 -41.04 -111.00
C LYS A 77 71.39 -40.87 -109.50
N ILE A 78 72.33 -40.01 -109.13
CA ILE A 78 72.66 -39.77 -107.71
C ILE A 78 71.45 -39.25 -106.94
N PHE A 79 70.72 -38.29 -107.50
CA PHE A 79 69.56 -37.72 -106.82
C PHE A 79 68.37 -38.67 -106.76
N GLU A 80 68.13 -39.46 -107.81
CA GLU A 80 67.11 -40.52 -107.79
C GLU A 80 67.44 -41.61 -106.75
N GLU A 81 68.70 -41.99 -106.62
CA GLU A 81 69.14 -42.96 -105.62
C GLU A 81 68.98 -42.42 -104.20
N LYS A 82 69.35 -41.16 -103.95
CA LYS A 82 69.05 -40.48 -102.69
C LYS A 82 67.56 -40.41 -102.38
N ALA A 83 66.71 -40.08 -103.36
CA ALA A 83 65.25 -40.07 -103.16
C ALA A 83 64.72 -41.46 -102.79
N LYS A 84 65.29 -42.53 -103.35
CA LYS A 84 64.94 -43.92 -103.02
C LYS A 84 65.34 -44.31 -101.60
N ASP A 85 66.51 -43.89 -101.14
CA ASP A 85 66.96 -44.17 -99.77
C ASP A 85 66.13 -43.41 -98.74
N MET A 86 65.75 -42.15 -99.02
CA MET A 86 64.83 -41.41 -98.15
C MET A 86 63.44 -42.07 -98.07
N ARG A 87 62.93 -42.68 -99.15
CA ARG A 87 61.67 -43.45 -99.12
C ARG A 87 61.73 -44.63 -98.16
N LYS A 88 62.88 -45.33 -98.07
CA LYS A 88 63.05 -46.42 -97.10
C LYS A 88 63.01 -45.88 -95.67
N LEU A 89 63.74 -44.81 -95.39
CA LEU A 89 63.79 -44.19 -94.05
C LEU A 89 62.41 -43.67 -93.60
N ASP A 90 61.61 -43.07 -94.49
CA ASP A 90 60.23 -42.65 -94.16
C ASP A 90 59.34 -43.83 -93.75
N THR A 91 59.46 -44.96 -94.47
CA THR A 91 58.68 -46.16 -94.14
C THR A 91 59.08 -46.79 -92.82
N GLU A 92 60.36 -46.73 -92.45
CA GLU A 92 60.84 -47.20 -91.15
C GLU A 92 60.34 -46.31 -90.02
N LEU A 93 60.37 -44.98 -90.19
CA LEU A 93 59.88 -44.01 -89.20
C LEU A 93 58.38 -44.18 -88.92
N ARG A 94 57.56 -44.38 -89.97
CA ARG A 94 56.12 -44.63 -89.81
C ARG A 94 55.84 -45.94 -89.05
N LYS A 95 56.59 -47.00 -89.35
CA LYS A 95 56.45 -48.28 -88.64
C LYS A 95 56.82 -48.16 -87.17
N SER A 96 57.88 -47.41 -86.83
CA SER A 96 58.24 -47.18 -85.42
C SER A 96 57.17 -46.36 -84.68
N ALA A 97 56.58 -45.35 -85.32
CA ALA A 97 55.52 -44.54 -84.71
C ALA A 97 54.22 -45.33 -84.47
N GLU A 98 53.87 -46.24 -85.38
CA GLU A 98 52.70 -47.12 -85.22
C GLU A 98 52.88 -48.12 -84.07
N ILE A 99 54.10 -48.65 -83.88
CA ILE A 99 54.44 -49.51 -82.74
C ILE A 99 54.36 -48.75 -81.41
N GLU A 100 54.80 -47.49 -81.39
CA GLU A 100 54.75 -46.64 -80.19
C GLU A 100 53.29 -46.31 -79.79
N SER A 101 52.44 -45.95 -80.76
CA SER A 101 51.01 -45.72 -80.49
C SER A 101 50.28 -46.96 -79.95
N GLN A 102 50.68 -48.16 -80.37
CA GLN A 102 50.10 -49.41 -79.82
C GLN A 102 50.54 -49.65 -78.37
N LYS A 103 51.76 -49.27 -77.99
CA LYS A 103 52.23 -49.39 -76.60
C LYS A 103 51.43 -48.48 -75.66
N ASP A 104 51.21 -47.22 -76.04
CA ASP A 104 50.45 -46.26 -75.22
C ASP A 104 49.02 -46.74 -74.94
N GLN A 105 48.36 -47.38 -75.92
CA GLN A 105 47.03 -47.94 -75.74
C GLN A 105 47.00 -49.09 -74.74
N PHE A 106 48.03 -49.93 -74.72
CA PHE A 106 48.13 -51.01 -73.73
C PHE A 106 48.44 -50.46 -72.34
N GLU A 107 49.27 -49.42 -72.18
CA GLU A 107 49.51 -48.81 -70.86
C GLU A 107 48.23 -48.25 -70.23
N MET A 108 47.40 -47.55 -71.01
CA MET A 108 46.12 -47.03 -70.53
C MET A 108 45.14 -48.13 -70.10
N GLN A 109 45.10 -49.26 -70.81
CA GLN A 109 44.26 -50.41 -70.43
C GLN A 109 44.72 -51.04 -69.12
N LYS A 110 46.04 -51.11 -68.90
CA LYS A 110 46.64 -51.65 -67.67
C LYS A 110 46.21 -50.85 -66.44
N ASP A 111 46.39 -49.53 -66.47
CA ASP A 111 46.14 -48.67 -65.30
C ASP A 111 44.66 -48.68 -64.90
N LYS A 112 43.75 -48.64 -65.87
CA LYS A 112 42.31 -48.73 -65.61
C LYS A 112 41.94 -50.06 -64.93
N ALA A 113 42.52 -51.17 -65.36
CA ALA A 113 42.25 -52.47 -64.77
C ALA A 113 42.80 -52.59 -63.32
N ILE A 114 43.87 -51.85 -62.98
CA ILE A 114 44.37 -51.75 -61.60
C ILE A 114 43.33 -51.07 -60.71
N GLU A 115 42.87 -49.87 -61.08
CA GLU A 115 41.92 -49.08 -60.28
C GLU A 115 40.61 -49.84 -60.01
N GLU A 116 40.03 -50.44 -61.04
CA GLU A 116 38.79 -51.23 -60.92
C GLU A 116 39.00 -52.46 -60.00
N GLY A 117 40.17 -53.10 -60.07
CA GLY A 117 40.51 -54.23 -59.22
C GLY A 117 40.60 -53.87 -57.73
N GLU A 118 41.15 -52.69 -57.41
CA GLU A 118 41.25 -52.21 -56.02
C GLU A 118 39.88 -51.83 -55.43
N VAL A 119 39.00 -51.21 -56.22
CA VAL A 119 37.63 -50.91 -55.79
C VAL A 119 36.86 -52.19 -55.46
N PHE A 120 36.92 -53.20 -56.34
CA PHE A 120 36.26 -54.48 -56.07
C PHE A 120 36.81 -55.20 -54.84
N LEU A 121 38.10 -55.03 -54.54
CA LEU A 121 38.71 -55.58 -53.34
C LEU A 121 38.13 -54.91 -52.07
N GLN A 122 37.96 -53.59 -52.07
CA GLN A 122 37.35 -52.85 -50.96
C GLN A 122 35.86 -53.14 -50.78
N GLU A 123 35.14 -53.45 -51.86
CA GLU A 123 33.72 -53.83 -51.83
C GLU A 123 33.48 -55.29 -51.42
N GLY A 124 34.55 -56.08 -51.21
CA GLY A 124 34.45 -57.50 -50.91
C GLY A 124 34.07 -58.37 -52.12
N LYS A 125 34.13 -57.83 -53.34
CA LYS A 125 33.87 -58.53 -54.60
C LYS A 125 35.15 -59.19 -55.12
N PHE A 126 35.72 -60.10 -54.32
CA PHE A 126 37.05 -60.69 -54.55
C PHE A 126 37.21 -61.38 -55.91
N ASN A 127 36.14 -61.96 -56.48
CA ASN A 127 36.20 -62.56 -57.82
C ASN A 127 36.38 -61.52 -58.93
N GLU A 128 35.69 -60.38 -58.81
CA GLU A 128 35.75 -59.29 -59.78
C GLU A 128 37.12 -58.61 -59.71
N ALA A 129 37.66 -58.43 -58.48
CA ALA A 129 39.02 -57.96 -58.26
C ALA A 129 40.08 -58.87 -58.90
N ILE A 130 39.98 -60.19 -58.70
CA ILE A 130 40.89 -61.17 -59.32
C ILE A 130 40.84 -61.10 -60.85
N ASN A 131 39.65 -60.98 -61.43
CA ASN A 131 39.49 -60.91 -62.88
C ASN A 131 40.14 -59.64 -63.44
N LYS A 132 39.99 -58.52 -62.76
CA LYS A 132 40.63 -57.25 -63.14
C LYS A 132 42.15 -57.29 -63.01
N PHE A 133 42.68 -57.85 -61.94
CA PHE A 133 44.13 -58.05 -61.82
C PHE A 133 44.70 -59.07 -62.83
N LYS A 134 43.91 -60.05 -63.30
CA LYS A 134 44.29 -60.91 -64.43
C LYS A 134 44.33 -60.15 -65.76
N GLU A 135 43.43 -59.19 -65.95
CA GLU A 135 43.44 -58.27 -67.10
C GLU A 135 44.73 -57.43 -67.08
N VAL A 136 45.14 -56.91 -65.91
CA VAL A 136 46.44 -56.22 -65.73
C VAL A 136 47.62 -57.10 -66.15
N ILE A 137 47.65 -58.37 -65.71
CA ILE A 137 48.70 -59.33 -66.08
C ILE A 137 48.76 -59.51 -67.61
N GLN A 138 47.61 -59.74 -68.26
CA GLN A 138 47.55 -59.96 -69.71
C GLN A 138 48.04 -58.75 -70.51
N VAL A 139 47.71 -57.54 -70.06
CA VAL A 139 48.13 -56.31 -70.72
C VAL A 139 49.62 -56.04 -70.47
N ALA A 140 50.11 -56.26 -69.26
CA ALA A 140 51.53 -56.13 -68.92
C ALA A 140 52.42 -57.14 -69.68
N GLU A 141 51.95 -58.38 -69.91
CA GLU A 141 52.64 -59.37 -70.75
C GLU A 141 52.77 -58.89 -72.22
N LYS A 142 51.76 -58.19 -72.76
CA LYS A 142 51.82 -57.61 -74.11
C LYS A 142 52.81 -56.44 -74.21
N LEU A 143 52.99 -55.69 -73.12
CA LEU A 143 53.96 -54.60 -73.02
C LEU A 143 55.39 -55.08 -72.75
N GLY A 144 55.55 -56.33 -72.32
CA GLY A 144 56.84 -56.90 -71.91
C GLY A 144 57.29 -56.49 -70.50
N ASP A 145 56.36 -55.95 -69.69
CA ASP A 145 56.60 -55.45 -68.34
C ASP A 145 56.56 -56.59 -67.32
N LYS A 146 57.71 -57.23 -67.11
CA LYS A 146 57.82 -58.46 -66.31
C LYS A 146 57.59 -58.24 -64.82
N ASP A 147 57.93 -57.06 -64.31
CA ASP A 147 57.85 -56.75 -62.88
C ASP A 147 56.38 -56.65 -62.44
N ILE A 148 55.55 -55.94 -63.21
CA ILE A 148 54.11 -55.84 -62.95
C ILE A 148 53.42 -57.21 -63.08
N VAL A 149 53.85 -58.02 -64.04
CA VAL A 149 53.31 -59.37 -64.21
C VAL A 149 53.55 -60.22 -62.97
N GLU A 150 54.73 -60.16 -62.37
CA GLU A 150 55.06 -60.92 -61.16
C GLU A 150 54.34 -60.39 -59.91
N GLU A 151 54.27 -59.05 -59.75
CA GLU A 151 53.55 -58.40 -58.66
C GLU A 151 52.06 -58.79 -58.65
N TYR A 152 51.36 -58.63 -59.77
CA TYR A 152 49.93 -58.90 -59.83
C TYR A 152 49.62 -60.40 -59.87
N LYS A 153 50.55 -61.26 -60.34
CA LYS A 153 50.43 -62.72 -60.16
C LYS A 153 50.45 -63.08 -58.66
N THR A 154 51.38 -62.49 -57.91
CA THR A 154 51.47 -62.68 -56.46
C THR A 154 50.20 -62.17 -55.77
N ARG A 155 49.74 -60.97 -56.11
CA ARG A 155 48.51 -60.37 -55.55
C ARG A 155 47.26 -61.20 -55.85
N VAL A 156 47.11 -61.71 -57.08
CA VAL A 156 46.02 -62.63 -57.45
C VAL A 156 46.11 -63.93 -56.66
N GLN A 157 47.31 -64.49 -56.50
CA GLN A 157 47.53 -65.71 -55.73
C GLN A 157 47.18 -65.51 -54.25
N GLU A 158 47.64 -64.44 -53.62
CA GLU A 158 47.33 -64.09 -52.24
C GLU A 158 45.83 -63.96 -52.01
N ILE A 159 45.15 -63.12 -52.81
CA ILE A 159 43.70 -62.93 -52.73
C ILE A 159 42.97 -64.27 -52.94
N SER A 160 43.43 -65.11 -53.87
CA SER A 160 42.80 -66.41 -54.12
C SER A 160 43.00 -67.42 -52.98
N SER A 161 44.18 -67.46 -52.37
CA SER A 161 44.50 -68.37 -51.26
C SER A 161 43.80 -67.98 -49.96
N GLN A 162 43.63 -66.67 -49.72
CA GLN A 162 43.03 -66.13 -48.50
C GLN A 162 41.56 -65.77 -48.69
N LYS A 163 40.96 -66.09 -49.84
CA LYS A 163 39.61 -65.66 -50.21
C LYS A 163 38.54 -65.99 -49.16
N SER A 164 38.57 -67.21 -48.61
CA SER A 164 37.60 -67.64 -47.60
C SER A 164 37.75 -66.85 -46.29
N GLU A 165 38.99 -66.56 -45.89
CA GLU A 165 39.29 -65.74 -44.71
C GLU A 165 38.93 -64.27 -44.93
N LEU A 166 39.20 -63.71 -46.11
CA LEU A 166 38.85 -62.34 -46.48
C LEU A 166 37.33 -62.14 -46.53
N ILE A 167 36.58 -63.09 -47.08
CA ILE A 167 35.10 -63.08 -47.03
C ILE A 167 34.61 -63.09 -45.58
N ARG A 168 35.16 -63.99 -44.75
CA ARG A 168 34.78 -64.10 -43.34
C ARG A 168 35.08 -62.80 -42.55
N LYS A 169 36.26 -62.20 -42.76
CA LYS A 169 36.64 -60.91 -42.16
C LYS A 169 35.72 -59.79 -42.63
N PHE A 170 35.44 -59.70 -43.93
CA PHE A 170 34.54 -58.69 -44.49
C PHE A 170 33.11 -58.81 -43.96
N GLU A 171 32.57 -60.03 -43.83
CA GLU A 171 31.26 -60.26 -43.22
C GLU A 171 31.21 -59.91 -41.73
N GLN A 172 32.28 -60.21 -40.99
CA GLN A 172 32.44 -59.83 -39.59
C GLN A 172 32.50 -58.30 -39.44
N GLU A 173 33.30 -57.61 -40.25
CA GLU A 173 33.36 -56.14 -40.27
C GLU A 173 32.01 -55.52 -40.63
N LYS A 174 31.27 -56.10 -41.58
CA LYS A 174 29.91 -55.64 -41.93
C LYS A 174 28.93 -55.78 -40.77
N LYS A 175 29.04 -56.87 -39.98
CA LYS A 175 28.22 -57.05 -38.76
C LYS A 175 28.60 -56.04 -37.68
N VAL A 176 29.90 -55.83 -37.43
CA VAL A 176 30.38 -54.82 -36.48
C VAL A 176 29.92 -53.42 -36.88
N LYS A 177 30.06 -53.02 -38.15
CA LYS A 177 29.58 -51.71 -38.64
C LYS A 177 28.08 -51.48 -38.41
N LYS A 178 27.24 -52.52 -38.54
CA LYS A 178 25.81 -52.42 -38.23
C LYS A 178 25.55 -52.20 -36.74
N LEU A 179 26.21 -52.98 -35.88
CA LEU A 179 26.10 -52.85 -34.42
C LEU A 179 26.65 -51.49 -33.93
N GLU A 180 27.66 -50.93 -34.60
CA GLU A 180 28.16 -49.58 -34.28
C GLU A 180 27.13 -48.49 -34.58
N VAL A 181 26.35 -48.60 -35.66
CA VAL A 181 25.26 -47.67 -35.97
C VAL A 181 24.15 -47.76 -34.92
N GLU A 182 23.79 -48.98 -34.51
CA GLU A 182 22.79 -49.24 -33.48
C GLU A 182 23.22 -48.66 -32.12
N ARG A 183 24.47 -48.91 -31.71
CA ARG A 183 25.05 -48.33 -30.49
C ARG A 183 25.06 -46.80 -30.52
N ARG A 184 25.40 -46.17 -31.66
CA ARG A 184 25.32 -44.70 -31.80
C ARG A 184 23.90 -44.17 -31.59
N GLY A 185 22.89 -44.91 -32.08
CA GLY A 185 21.49 -44.57 -31.85
C GLY A 185 21.09 -44.61 -30.37
N ILE A 186 21.56 -45.62 -29.64
CA ILE A 186 21.31 -45.79 -28.20
C ILE A 186 22.04 -44.72 -27.39
N LEU A 187 23.31 -44.43 -27.70
CA LEU A 187 24.07 -43.37 -27.03
C LEU A 187 23.43 -42.00 -27.20
N ARG A 188 22.88 -41.69 -28.38
CA ARG A 188 22.14 -40.45 -28.59
C ARG A 188 20.90 -40.36 -27.67
N LYS A 189 20.19 -41.48 -27.47
CA LYS A 189 19.06 -41.53 -26.53
C LYS A 189 19.50 -41.40 -25.07
N ALA A 190 20.64 -41.98 -24.71
CA ALA A 190 21.23 -41.84 -23.39
C ALA A 190 21.59 -40.37 -23.11
N GLU A 191 22.24 -39.69 -24.06
CA GLU A 191 22.59 -38.27 -23.96
C GLU A 191 21.35 -37.38 -23.89
N GLU A 192 20.31 -37.67 -24.67
CA GLU A 192 19.02 -36.98 -24.62
C GLU A 192 18.33 -37.15 -23.26
N ALA A 193 18.35 -38.36 -22.69
CA ALA A 193 17.82 -38.63 -21.36
C ALA A 193 18.61 -37.87 -20.27
N VAL A 194 19.94 -37.79 -20.36
CA VAL A 194 20.76 -36.96 -19.46
C VAL A 194 20.40 -35.47 -19.59
N ALA A 195 20.20 -34.98 -20.82
CA ALA A 195 19.81 -33.58 -21.05
C ALA A 195 18.43 -33.24 -20.49
N ASN A 196 17.53 -34.22 -20.44
CA ASN A 196 16.20 -34.10 -19.84
C ASN A 196 16.18 -34.44 -18.32
N GLU A 197 17.35 -34.68 -17.70
CA GLU A 197 17.50 -35.08 -16.29
C GLU A 197 16.83 -36.44 -15.93
N ASP A 198 16.50 -37.25 -16.93
CA ASP A 198 15.96 -38.61 -16.78
C ASP A 198 17.08 -39.63 -16.56
N TYR A 199 17.79 -39.52 -15.45
CA TYR A 199 19.00 -40.31 -15.16
C TYR A 199 18.76 -41.83 -15.10
N LEU A 200 17.56 -42.27 -14.73
CA LEU A 200 17.19 -43.70 -14.76
C LEU A 200 17.17 -44.23 -16.20
N VAL A 201 16.51 -43.52 -17.11
CA VAL A 201 16.45 -43.87 -18.53
C VAL A 201 17.83 -43.78 -19.17
N ALA A 202 18.63 -42.77 -18.80
CA ALA A 202 20.01 -42.66 -19.25
C ALA A 202 20.87 -43.87 -18.82
N SER A 203 20.70 -44.33 -17.57
CA SER A 203 21.40 -45.51 -17.05
C SER A 203 21.09 -46.77 -17.88
N GLU A 204 19.80 -47.04 -18.13
CA GLU A 204 19.36 -48.18 -18.94
C GLU A 204 19.92 -48.14 -20.37
N GLN A 205 19.96 -46.95 -20.99
CA GLN A 205 20.50 -46.80 -22.34
C GLN A 205 22.03 -46.98 -22.37
N TYR A 206 22.77 -46.52 -21.35
CA TYR A 206 24.21 -46.78 -21.25
C TYR A 206 24.52 -48.27 -21.01
N GLU A 207 23.70 -48.97 -20.22
CA GLU A 207 23.81 -50.43 -20.05
C GLU A 207 23.58 -51.18 -21.38
N GLN A 208 22.57 -50.76 -22.16
CA GLN A 208 22.33 -51.31 -23.50
C GLN A 208 23.50 -51.03 -24.47
N ALA A 209 24.11 -49.85 -24.40
CA ALA A 209 25.29 -49.51 -25.20
C ALA A 209 26.53 -50.31 -24.79
N SER A 210 26.65 -50.65 -23.51
CA SER A 210 27.67 -51.56 -23.00
C SER A 210 27.50 -52.97 -23.58
N ALA A 211 26.30 -53.56 -23.46
CA ALA A 211 26.01 -54.90 -23.96
C ALA A 211 26.33 -55.05 -25.47
N LEU A 212 26.00 -54.03 -26.27
CA LEU A 212 26.38 -54.01 -27.70
C LEU A 212 27.89 -53.94 -27.91
N SER A 213 28.62 -53.23 -27.05
CA SER A 213 30.09 -53.13 -27.13
C SER A 213 30.79 -54.44 -26.78
N GLU A 214 30.24 -55.22 -25.84
CA GLU A 214 30.71 -56.59 -25.56
C GLU A 214 30.49 -57.52 -26.76
N VAL A 215 29.29 -57.48 -27.37
CA VAL A 215 28.96 -58.30 -28.55
C VAL A 215 29.86 -57.97 -29.75
N MET A 216 30.34 -56.73 -29.86
CA MET A 216 31.31 -56.30 -30.89
C MET A 216 32.77 -56.67 -30.58
N GLY A 217 33.06 -57.27 -29.42
CA GLY A 217 34.44 -57.58 -28.99
C GLY A 217 35.25 -56.35 -28.57
N GLN A 218 34.58 -55.29 -28.08
CA GLN A 218 35.20 -54.03 -27.61
C GLN A 218 35.02 -53.88 -26.09
N PRO A 219 35.73 -54.69 -25.26
CA PRO A 219 35.49 -54.76 -23.81
C PRO A 219 35.81 -53.44 -23.09
N GLU A 220 36.84 -52.71 -23.50
CA GLU A 220 37.19 -51.40 -22.93
C GLU A 220 36.06 -50.38 -23.08
N ARG A 221 35.34 -50.41 -24.20
CA ARG A 221 34.19 -49.52 -24.43
C ARG A 221 32.96 -49.95 -23.64
N ALA A 222 32.76 -51.26 -23.47
CA ALA A 222 31.69 -51.77 -22.62
C ALA A 222 31.86 -51.30 -21.16
N GLU A 223 33.08 -51.39 -20.63
CA GLU A 223 33.39 -50.94 -19.28
C GLU A 223 33.12 -49.45 -19.08
N ILE A 224 33.49 -48.59 -20.04
CA ILE A 224 33.21 -47.15 -20.00
C ILE A 224 31.69 -46.89 -19.93
N PHE A 225 30.89 -47.59 -20.74
CA PHE A 225 29.44 -47.41 -20.73
C PHE A 225 28.79 -47.97 -19.46
N MET A 226 29.29 -49.09 -18.92
CA MET A 226 28.85 -49.57 -17.60
C MET A 226 29.18 -48.60 -16.47
N SER A 227 30.37 -48.00 -16.49
CA SER A 227 30.74 -46.96 -15.51
C SER A 227 29.75 -45.80 -15.59
N ARG A 228 29.43 -45.35 -16.81
CA ARG A 228 28.44 -44.28 -17.00
C ARG A 228 27.04 -44.66 -16.56
N SER A 229 26.59 -45.88 -16.81
CA SER A 229 25.30 -46.37 -16.30
C SER A 229 25.24 -46.30 -14.77
N LYS A 230 26.29 -46.77 -14.08
CA LYS A 230 26.39 -46.71 -12.61
C LYS A 230 26.36 -45.28 -12.08
N GLU A 231 27.13 -44.38 -12.69
CA GLU A 231 27.14 -42.96 -12.30
C GLU A 231 25.75 -42.32 -12.44
N MET A 232 25.01 -42.61 -13.53
CA MET A 232 23.65 -42.08 -13.70
C MET A 232 22.67 -42.65 -12.67
N LEU A 233 22.83 -43.93 -12.30
CA LEU A 233 22.00 -44.55 -11.27
C LEU A 233 22.26 -43.96 -9.88
N GLU A 234 23.52 -43.70 -9.53
CA GLU A 234 23.89 -43.02 -8.28
C GLU A 234 23.27 -41.61 -8.21
N ILE A 235 23.33 -40.84 -9.31
CA ILE A 235 22.70 -39.52 -9.40
C ILE A 235 21.19 -39.62 -9.18
N PHE A 236 20.53 -40.60 -9.79
CA PHE A 236 19.09 -40.83 -9.62
C PHE A 236 18.72 -41.13 -8.16
N GLU A 237 19.46 -42.02 -7.49
CA GLU A 237 19.22 -42.37 -6.08
C GLU A 237 19.43 -41.16 -5.15
N ASP A 238 20.46 -40.35 -5.41
CA ASP A 238 20.74 -39.12 -4.67
C ASP A 238 19.64 -38.06 -4.83
N ILE A 239 19.09 -37.93 -6.04
CA ILE A 239 17.97 -37.01 -6.31
C ILE A 239 16.72 -37.49 -5.58
N LYS A 240 16.38 -38.78 -5.70
CA LYS A 240 15.21 -39.37 -5.02
C LYS A 240 15.29 -39.17 -3.50
N LYS A 241 16.46 -39.41 -2.90
CA LYS A 241 16.66 -39.18 -1.47
C LYS A 241 16.48 -37.71 -1.08
N ARG A 242 16.98 -36.77 -1.90
CA ARG A 242 16.78 -35.33 -1.68
C ARG A 242 15.31 -34.93 -1.79
N GLU A 243 14.58 -35.48 -2.77
CA GLU A 243 13.13 -35.23 -2.92
C GLU A 243 12.35 -35.75 -1.71
N GLU A 244 12.66 -36.95 -1.21
CA GLU A 244 12.05 -37.50 0.01
C GLU A 244 12.37 -36.62 1.24
N GLU A 245 13.62 -36.16 1.39
CA GLU A 245 14.01 -35.22 2.45
C GLU A 245 13.32 -33.86 2.31
N GLU A 246 13.14 -33.35 1.09
CA GLU A 246 12.45 -32.08 0.83
C GLU A 246 10.95 -32.20 1.10
N HIS A 247 10.31 -33.29 0.68
CA HIS A 247 8.94 -33.60 1.03
C HIS A 247 8.73 -33.70 2.54
N ALA A 248 9.62 -34.41 3.26
CA ALA A 248 9.56 -34.48 4.71
C ALA A 248 9.74 -33.10 5.37
N ARG A 249 10.67 -32.26 4.86
CA ARG A 249 10.82 -30.87 5.32
C ARG A 249 9.57 -30.04 5.04
N ALA A 250 8.96 -30.19 3.88
CA ALA A 250 7.74 -29.47 3.50
C ALA A 250 6.54 -29.87 4.37
N GLU A 251 6.39 -31.17 4.68
CA GLU A 251 5.36 -31.65 5.61
C GLU A 251 5.58 -31.09 7.03
N MET A 252 6.81 -31.12 7.54
CA MET A 252 7.15 -30.55 8.84
C MET A 252 6.91 -29.03 8.88
N GLU A 253 7.26 -28.30 7.82
CA GLU A 253 7.01 -26.85 7.74
C GLU A 253 5.50 -26.56 7.68
N LYS A 254 4.72 -27.38 6.96
CA LYS A 254 3.26 -27.25 6.93
C LYS A 254 2.65 -27.47 8.31
N MET A 255 3.09 -28.50 9.04
CA MET A 255 2.67 -28.72 10.44
C MET A 255 3.06 -27.54 11.33
N ARG A 256 4.24 -26.93 11.11
CA ARG A 256 4.67 -25.73 11.85
C ARG A 256 3.74 -24.54 11.58
N ILE A 257 3.40 -24.28 10.32
CA ILE A 257 2.47 -23.21 9.94
C ILE A 257 1.08 -23.43 10.57
N ASP A 258 0.56 -24.66 10.54
CA ASP A 258 -0.76 -24.98 11.13
C ASP A 258 -0.78 -24.74 12.65
N LEU A 259 0.33 -25.05 13.34
CA LEU A 259 0.50 -24.78 14.78
C LEU A 259 0.64 -23.28 15.08
N GLU A 260 1.39 -22.53 14.25
CA GLU A 260 1.51 -21.07 14.35
C GLU A 260 0.15 -20.38 14.17
N ASP A 261 -0.64 -20.80 13.17
CA ASP A 261 -1.99 -20.29 12.91
C ASP A 261 -2.95 -20.62 14.05
N SER A 262 -2.88 -21.84 14.58
CA SER A 262 -3.69 -22.28 15.72
C SER A 262 -3.36 -21.46 16.98
N ARG A 263 -2.07 -21.22 17.23
CA ARG A 263 -1.60 -20.33 18.30
C ARG A 263 -2.12 -18.91 18.14
N ALA A 264 -2.03 -18.33 16.95
CA ALA A 264 -2.48 -16.97 16.68
C ALA A 264 -3.99 -16.81 16.93
N LYS A 265 -4.81 -17.78 16.50
CA LYS A 265 -6.26 -17.80 16.76
C LYS A 265 -6.57 -17.82 18.26
N VAL A 266 -5.84 -18.65 19.02
CA VAL A 266 -6.04 -18.75 20.46
C VAL A 266 -5.61 -17.47 21.19
N LEU A 267 -4.52 -16.83 20.78
CA LEU A 267 -4.11 -15.54 21.33
C LEU A 267 -5.14 -14.45 21.06
N SER A 268 -5.67 -14.38 19.84
CA SER A 268 -6.76 -13.45 19.50
C SER A 268 -8.00 -13.67 20.39
N ASN A 269 -8.36 -14.94 20.65
CA ASN A 269 -9.45 -15.26 21.58
C ASN A 269 -9.13 -14.82 23.01
N ALA A 270 -7.88 -14.97 23.47
CA ALA A 270 -7.44 -14.53 24.79
C ALA A 270 -7.65 -13.02 24.97
N GLU A 271 -7.26 -12.21 23.99
CA GLU A 271 -7.48 -10.76 23.97
C GLU A 271 -8.97 -10.41 24.01
N ILE A 272 -9.79 -11.07 23.18
CA ILE A 272 -11.24 -10.87 23.17
C ILE A 272 -11.85 -11.20 24.55
N PHE A 273 -11.35 -12.23 25.23
CA PHE A 273 -11.82 -12.58 26.57
C PHE A 273 -11.40 -11.55 27.62
N LEU A 274 -10.19 -10.99 27.52
CA LEU A 274 -9.76 -9.87 28.39
C LEU A 274 -10.67 -8.66 28.22
N GLU A 275 -10.98 -8.27 26.97
CA GLU A 275 -11.88 -7.13 26.70
C GLU A 275 -13.31 -7.35 27.22
N LYS A 276 -13.78 -8.61 27.24
CA LYS A 276 -15.10 -8.98 27.77
C LYS A 276 -15.11 -9.12 29.30
N GLY A 277 -13.94 -9.07 29.95
CA GLY A 277 -13.78 -9.31 31.39
C GLY A 277 -13.93 -10.79 31.79
N GLN A 278 -13.73 -11.72 30.84
CA GLN A 278 -13.75 -13.17 31.06
C GLN A 278 -12.33 -13.68 31.34
N PHE A 279 -11.71 -13.19 32.42
CA PHE A 279 -10.30 -13.42 32.75
C PHE A 279 -9.91 -14.91 32.87
N SER A 280 -10.79 -15.76 33.41
CA SER A 280 -10.52 -17.21 33.48
C SER A 280 -10.39 -17.87 32.10
N LYS A 281 -11.21 -17.45 31.13
CA LYS A 281 -11.13 -17.93 29.74
C LYS A 281 -9.94 -17.35 28.99
N ALA A 282 -9.57 -16.10 29.29
CA ALA A 282 -8.36 -15.50 28.76
C ALA A 282 -7.11 -16.26 29.24
N ALA A 283 -7.01 -16.56 30.53
CA ALA A 283 -5.91 -17.35 31.09
C ALA A 283 -5.86 -18.76 30.45
N ALA A 284 -6.99 -19.44 30.30
CA ALA A 284 -7.04 -20.74 29.63
C ALA A 284 -6.60 -20.68 28.16
N SER A 285 -6.89 -19.58 27.46
CA SER A 285 -6.44 -19.37 26.08
C SER A 285 -4.93 -19.12 26.03
N TYR A 286 -4.35 -18.33 26.95
CA TYR A 286 -2.89 -18.20 27.05
C TYR A 286 -2.20 -19.53 27.40
N GLU A 287 -2.79 -20.39 28.23
CA GLU A 287 -2.28 -21.75 28.47
C GLU A 287 -2.31 -22.61 27.20
N GLN A 288 -3.36 -22.51 26.39
CA GLN A 288 -3.42 -23.20 25.09
C GLN A 288 -2.38 -22.65 24.10
N ALA A 289 -2.16 -21.34 24.07
CA ALA A 289 -1.10 -20.73 23.27
C ALA A 289 0.30 -21.16 23.72
N ALA A 290 0.49 -21.38 25.03
CA ALA A 290 1.72 -21.94 25.58
C ALA A 290 1.95 -23.38 25.11
N LYS A 291 0.90 -24.21 25.07
CA LYS A 291 0.98 -25.59 24.54
C LYS A 291 1.40 -25.61 23.07
N TYR A 292 0.75 -24.82 22.22
CA TYR A 292 1.16 -24.71 20.81
C TYR A 292 2.59 -24.18 20.66
N SER A 293 3.06 -23.29 21.54
CA SER A 293 4.44 -22.81 21.52
C SER A 293 5.44 -23.89 21.96
N LEU A 294 5.06 -24.81 22.87
CA LEU A 294 5.86 -25.99 23.21
C LEU A 294 5.93 -26.98 22.05
N ASP A 295 4.80 -27.21 21.37
CA ASP A 295 4.72 -28.10 20.20
C ASP A 295 5.57 -27.57 19.03
N LEU A 296 5.73 -26.23 18.93
CA LEU A 296 6.65 -25.55 18.01
C LEU A 296 8.12 -25.58 18.45
N GLY A 297 8.44 -26.08 19.65
CA GLY A 297 9.79 -26.07 20.23
C GLY A 297 10.23 -24.74 20.86
N GLU A 298 9.35 -23.74 20.93
CA GLU A 298 9.63 -22.40 21.46
C GLU A 298 9.43 -22.32 22.98
N LYS A 299 10.33 -22.96 23.75
CA LYS A 299 10.22 -23.05 25.23
C LYS A 299 10.12 -21.70 25.93
N GLU A 300 10.91 -20.70 25.51
CA GLU A 300 10.89 -19.36 26.12
C GLU A 300 9.53 -18.67 25.92
N VAL A 301 8.98 -18.75 24.71
CA VAL A 301 7.67 -18.16 24.37
C VAL A 301 6.56 -18.86 25.15
N ALA A 302 6.63 -20.19 25.26
CA ALA A 302 5.70 -20.94 26.10
C ALA A 302 5.75 -20.51 27.56
N THR A 303 6.94 -20.30 28.14
CA THR A 303 7.07 -19.80 29.51
C THR A 303 6.51 -18.38 29.69
N GLY A 304 6.62 -17.54 28.66
CA GLY A 304 6.00 -16.22 28.65
C GLY A 304 4.47 -16.29 28.72
N PHE A 305 3.85 -17.17 27.92
CA PHE A 305 2.40 -17.36 27.93
C PHE A 305 1.88 -18.02 29.21
N THR A 306 2.62 -18.98 29.80
CA THR A 306 2.22 -19.55 31.10
C THR A 306 2.34 -18.54 32.23
N ALA A 307 3.39 -17.69 32.22
CA ALA A 307 3.51 -16.58 33.17
C ALA A 307 2.36 -15.59 33.03
N GLN A 308 1.99 -15.19 31.80
CA GLN A 308 0.83 -14.32 31.57
C GLN A 308 -0.49 -14.94 32.04
N ALA A 309 -0.71 -16.23 31.76
CA ALA A 309 -1.90 -16.94 32.24
C ALA A 309 -1.97 -16.97 33.79
N ARG A 310 -0.82 -17.18 34.44
CA ARG A 310 -0.69 -17.16 35.90
C ARG A 310 -0.97 -15.77 36.47
N ASP A 311 -0.35 -14.73 35.91
CA ASP A 311 -0.57 -13.34 36.31
C ASP A 311 -2.05 -12.95 36.22
N ILE A 312 -2.73 -13.35 35.14
CA ILE A 312 -4.18 -13.08 34.96
C ILE A 312 -5.01 -13.79 36.03
N ARG A 313 -4.64 -15.02 36.43
CA ARG A 313 -5.33 -15.74 37.51
C ARG A 313 -5.08 -15.13 38.88
N GLU A 314 -3.83 -14.79 39.19
CA GLU A 314 -3.45 -14.18 40.47
C GLU A 314 -4.13 -12.80 40.63
N LYS A 315 -4.15 -11.99 39.56
CA LYS A 315 -4.77 -10.66 39.55
C LYS A 315 -6.23 -10.66 39.14
N GLU A 316 -6.88 -11.82 38.95
CA GLU A 316 -8.28 -11.91 38.53
C GLU A 316 -9.25 -11.04 39.38
N PRO A 317 -9.19 -11.03 40.73
CA PRO A 317 -10.09 -10.18 41.51
C PRO A 317 -9.83 -8.68 41.32
N GLU A 318 -8.57 -8.28 41.11
CA GLU A 318 -8.18 -6.89 40.84
C GLU A 318 -8.64 -6.47 39.45
N LEU A 319 -8.35 -7.29 38.43
CA LEU A 319 -8.77 -7.08 37.05
C LEU A 319 -10.31 -7.00 36.92
N LYS A 320 -11.06 -7.81 37.69
CA LYS A 320 -12.52 -7.70 37.76
C LYS A 320 -12.98 -6.37 38.35
N LYS A 321 -12.33 -5.87 39.40
CA LYS A 321 -12.64 -4.56 39.98
C LYS A 321 -12.33 -3.45 38.99
N GLU A 322 -11.14 -3.45 38.38
CA GLU A 322 -10.73 -2.49 37.36
C GLU A 322 -11.67 -2.49 36.16
N PHE A 323 -12.08 -3.67 35.67
CA PHE A 323 -13.04 -3.78 34.56
C PHE A 323 -14.41 -3.21 34.91
N GLN A 324 -14.89 -3.43 36.14
CA GLN A 324 -16.14 -2.82 36.61
C GLN A 324 -16.01 -1.29 36.75
N GLU A 325 -14.87 -0.81 37.25
CA GLU A 325 -14.57 0.62 37.30
C GLU A 325 -14.51 1.24 35.91
N GLU A 326 -13.86 0.60 34.95
CA GLU A 326 -13.78 1.08 33.56
C GLU A 326 -15.16 1.08 32.89
N LYS A 327 -16.02 0.08 33.15
CA LYS A 327 -17.44 0.12 32.74
C LYS A 327 -18.16 1.33 33.33
N ARG A 328 -17.93 1.64 34.62
CA ARG A 328 -18.49 2.83 35.27
C ARG A 328 -17.93 4.11 34.63
N ARG A 329 -16.63 4.21 34.39
CA ARG A 329 -15.97 5.35 33.70
C ARG A 329 -16.53 5.56 32.29
N LYS A 330 -16.71 4.49 31.51
CA LYS A 330 -17.31 4.53 30.17
C LYS A 330 -18.74 5.05 30.19
N LYS A 331 -19.55 4.67 31.19
CA LYS A 331 -20.90 5.24 31.39
C LYS A 331 -20.84 6.74 31.69
N ARG A 332 -19.94 7.17 32.59
CA ARG A 332 -19.75 8.59 32.92
C ARG A 332 -19.25 9.41 31.72
N ARG A 333 -18.33 8.88 30.91
CA ARG A 333 -17.87 9.48 29.65
C ARG A 333 -19.03 9.71 28.66
N LYS A 334 -19.96 8.75 28.54
CA LYS A 334 -21.18 8.89 27.71
C LYS A 334 -22.11 9.99 28.24
N GLU A 335 -22.32 10.06 29.55
CA GLU A 335 -23.11 11.14 30.18
C GLU A 335 -22.46 12.51 29.95
N ARG A 336 -21.15 12.61 30.15
CA ARG A 336 -20.37 13.82 29.87
C ARG A 336 -20.51 14.25 28.41
N ALA A 337 -20.41 13.34 27.46
CA ALA A 337 -20.57 13.67 26.03
C ALA A 337 -21.96 14.25 25.71
N LYS A 338 -23.02 13.83 26.42
CA LYS A 338 -24.35 14.44 26.29
C LYS A 338 -24.39 15.85 26.85
N LEU A 339 -23.72 16.09 27.98
CA LEU A 339 -23.62 17.42 28.60
C LEU A 339 -22.83 18.40 27.73
N ILE A 340 -21.73 17.96 27.12
CA ILE A 340 -20.94 18.77 26.16
C ILE A 340 -21.84 19.23 25.00
N LYS A 341 -22.59 18.29 24.38
CA LYS A 341 -23.54 18.63 23.31
C LYS A 341 -24.62 19.62 23.73
N LEU A 342 -25.00 19.61 25.01
CA LEU A 342 -25.96 20.57 25.56
C LEU A 342 -25.31 21.94 25.79
N ALA A 343 -24.08 21.97 26.33
CA ALA A 343 -23.29 23.18 26.49
C ALA A 343 -23.05 23.88 25.14
N ASP A 344 -22.69 23.11 24.10
CA ASP A 344 -22.48 23.63 22.75
C ASP A 344 -23.76 24.26 22.17
N LYS A 345 -24.93 23.64 22.40
CA LYS A 345 -26.23 24.23 22.01
C LYS A 345 -26.54 25.53 22.74
N PHE A 346 -26.14 25.67 24.00
CA PHE A 346 -26.31 26.91 24.75
C PHE A 346 -25.33 27.99 24.25
N LEU A 347 -24.10 27.62 23.92
CA LEU A 347 -23.13 28.52 23.27
C LEU A 347 -23.63 29.04 21.93
N GLU A 348 -24.24 28.19 21.09
CA GLU A 348 -24.84 28.60 19.81
C GLU A 348 -25.97 29.63 19.96
N LYS A 349 -26.66 29.63 21.10
CA LYS A 349 -27.73 30.58 21.45
C LYS A 349 -27.23 31.82 22.19
N GLU A 350 -25.93 31.91 22.49
CA GLU A 350 -25.33 32.92 23.35
C GLU A 350 -25.94 32.95 24.78
N GLU A 351 -26.38 31.80 25.26
CA GLU A 351 -26.85 31.53 26.62
C GLU A 351 -25.64 31.06 27.47
N TYR A 352 -24.74 32.00 27.77
CA TYR A 352 -23.42 31.71 28.33
C TYR A 352 -23.45 31.18 29.78
N LEU A 353 -24.45 31.56 30.58
CA LEU A 353 -24.60 31.06 31.95
C LEU A 353 -25.01 29.59 31.96
N GLU A 354 -25.99 29.23 31.13
CA GLU A 354 -26.46 27.87 30.96
C GLU A 354 -25.35 26.97 30.38
N ALA A 355 -24.56 27.49 29.44
CA ALA A 355 -23.36 26.81 28.94
C ALA A 355 -22.32 26.58 30.05
N SER A 356 -22.04 27.60 30.88
CA SER A 356 -21.14 27.50 32.03
C SER A 356 -21.58 26.39 32.99
N ASP A 357 -22.86 26.35 33.36
CA ASP A 357 -23.39 25.33 34.28
C ASP A 357 -23.27 23.91 33.71
N MET A 358 -23.48 23.74 32.40
CA MET A 358 -23.25 22.45 31.75
C MET A 358 -21.77 22.06 31.75
N PHE A 359 -20.84 22.99 31.55
CA PHE A 359 -19.41 22.73 31.66
C PHE A 359 -18.96 22.39 33.08
N ILE A 360 -19.54 23.01 34.12
CA ILE A 360 -19.28 22.63 35.52
C ILE A 360 -19.71 21.18 35.77
N ARG A 361 -20.90 20.79 35.31
CA ARG A 361 -21.36 19.38 35.40
C ARG A 361 -20.46 18.43 34.60
N CYS A 362 -19.92 18.85 33.45
CA CYS A 362 -18.91 18.09 32.71
C CYS A 362 -17.62 17.91 33.52
N ALA A 363 -17.17 18.95 34.23
CA ALA A 363 -15.99 18.90 35.08
C ALA A 363 -16.18 17.94 36.26
N GLU A 364 -17.33 17.98 36.94
CA GLU A 364 -17.70 17.02 37.99
C GLU A 364 -17.67 15.58 37.48
N LYS A 365 -18.33 15.31 36.34
CA LYS A 365 -18.33 13.98 35.71
C LYS A 365 -16.94 13.51 35.28
N SER A 366 -16.03 14.43 34.99
CA SER A 366 -14.63 14.14 34.66
C SER A 366 -13.80 13.81 35.89
N LYS A 367 -13.99 14.54 37.01
CA LYS A 367 -13.39 14.21 38.32
C LYS A 367 -13.81 12.81 38.78
N ASP A 368 -15.10 12.54 38.68
CA ASP A 368 -15.72 11.25 38.96
C ASP A 368 -15.20 10.09 38.11
N ALA A 369 -14.71 10.38 36.90
CA ALA A 369 -14.10 9.40 36.00
C ALA A 369 -12.58 9.25 36.23
N GLY A 370 -11.99 10.02 37.13
CA GLY A 370 -10.53 10.06 37.38
C GLY A 370 -9.75 10.95 36.41
N GLU A 371 -10.42 11.69 35.53
CA GLU A 371 -9.79 12.52 34.48
C GLU A 371 -9.61 13.97 34.98
N ARG A 372 -8.58 14.19 35.80
CA ARG A 372 -8.31 15.49 36.44
C ARG A 372 -8.03 16.62 35.44
N ASP A 373 -7.32 16.32 34.35
CA ASP A 373 -6.95 17.34 33.36
C ASP A 373 -8.16 17.79 32.54
N ALA A 374 -9.00 16.84 32.11
CA ALA A 374 -10.27 17.15 31.46
C ALA A 374 -11.19 17.96 32.39
N ALA A 375 -11.21 17.65 33.69
CA ALA A 375 -11.97 18.43 34.65
C ALA A 375 -11.50 19.89 34.74
N LYS A 376 -10.18 20.13 34.73
CA LYS A 376 -9.61 21.49 34.71
C LYS A 376 -9.98 22.23 33.42
N GLU A 377 -9.90 21.56 32.27
CA GLU A 377 -10.26 22.14 30.97
C GLU A 377 -11.73 22.58 30.94
N PHE A 378 -12.66 21.73 31.40
CA PHE A 378 -14.08 22.11 31.46
C PHE A 378 -14.34 23.23 32.46
N GLN A 379 -13.58 23.29 33.55
CA GLN A 379 -13.67 24.38 34.51
C GLN A 379 -13.19 25.71 33.90
N GLN A 380 -12.08 25.70 33.15
CA GLN A 380 -11.61 26.86 32.38
C GLN A 380 -12.66 27.31 31.35
N ARG A 381 -13.27 26.39 30.61
CA ARG A 381 -14.35 26.72 29.66
C ARG A 381 -15.57 27.33 30.34
N ALA A 382 -15.93 26.86 31.53
CA ALA A 382 -17.01 27.48 32.31
C ALA A 382 -16.66 28.93 32.71
N ASP A 383 -15.42 29.16 33.13
CA ASP A 383 -14.94 30.49 33.48
C ASP A 383 -14.88 31.42 32.25
N GLU A 384 -14.45 30.93 31.08
CA GLU A 384 -14.52 31.66 29.81
C GLU A 384 -15.95 32.07 29.44
N CYS A 385 -16.93 31.16 29.63
CA CYS A 385 -18.33 31.49 29.40
C CYS A 385 -18.81 32.61 30.34
N ARG A 386 -18.39 32.60 31.61
CA ARG A 386 -18.71 33.66 32.57
C ARG A 386 -18.08 35.00 32.19
N VAL A 387 -16.85 34.98 31.65
CA VAL A 387 -16.20 36.20 31.12
C VAL A 387 -16.97 36.74 29.93
N LYS A 388 -17.36 35.90 28.97
CA LYS A 388 -18.18 36.31 27.80
C LYS A 388 -19.54 36.86 28.21
N GLU A 389 -20.18 36.27 29.21
CA GLU A 389 -21.44 36.80 29.75
C GLU A 389 -21.24 38.19 30.36
N LYS A 390 -20.14 38.39 31.09
CA LYS A 390 -19.78 39.71 31.64
C LYS A 390 -19.53 40.72 30.53
N GLU A 391 -18.78 40.36 29.48
CA GLU A 391 -18.55 41.21 28.31
C GLU A 391 -19.86 41.57 27.60
N LYS A 392 -20.78 40.60 27.43
CA LYS A 392 -22.12 40.83 26.85
C LYS A 392 -22.92 41.83 27.68
N ARG A 393 -22.89 41.71 29.02
CA ARG A 393 -23.53 42.67 29.93
C ARG A 393 -22.89 44.05 29.84
N ASP A 394 -21.57 44.13 29.81
CA ASP A 394 -20.84 45.40 29.67
C ASP A 394 -21.15 46.09 28.33
N GLU A 395 -21.24 45.33 27.23
CA GLU A 395 -21.64 45.86 25.92
C GLU A 395 -23.09 46.37 25.94
N LEU A 396 -24.00 45.64 26.59
CA LEU A 396 -25.38 46.07 26.77
C LEU A 396 -25.46 47.34 27.63
N LEU A 397 -24.68 47.45 28.71
CA LEU A 397 -24.58 48.68 29.51
C LEU A 397 -24.11 49.86 28.66
N ASP A 398 -23.12 49.65 27.80
CA ASP A 398 -22.65 50.69 26.88
C ASP A 398 -23.70 51.13 25.87
N ARG A 399 -24.47 50.19 25.33
CA ARG A 399 -25.59 50.51 24.43
C ARG A 399 -26.67 51.31 25.17
N VAL A 400 -27.00 50.93 26.40
CA VAL A 400 -27.95 51.66 27.25
C VAL A 400 -27.41 53.06 27.60
N ALA A 401 -26.14 53.18 27.98
CA ALA A 401 -25.50 54.46 28.28
C ALA A 401 -25.46 55.38 27.05
N LYS A 402 -25.15 54.85 25.86
CA LYS A 402 -25.21 55.60 24.59
C LYS A 402 -26.63 56.04 24.27
N ALA A 403 -27.62 55.18 24.47
CA ALA A 403 -29.02 55.50 24.24
C ALA A 403 -29.51 56.59 25.21
N LEU A 404 -29.18 56.47 26.49
CA LEU A 404 -29.47 57.49 27.51
C LEU A 404 -28.79 58.81 27.18
N ARG A 405 -27.52 58.80 26.78
CA ARG A 405 -26.81 60.00 26.33
C ARG A 405 -27.52 60.66 25.14
N ALA A 406 -27.95 59.87 24.16
CA ALA A 406 -28.70 60.39 23.02
C ALA A 406 -30.05 61.00 23.45
N VAL A 407 -30.79 60.35 24.35
CA VAL A 407 -32.04 60.90 24.91
C VAL A 407 -31.81 62.21 25.63
N ILE A 408 -30.81 62.28 26.52
CA ILE A 408 -30.45 63.49 27.25
C ILE A 408 -30.03 64.60 26.27
N THR A 409 -29.19 64.28 25.28
CA THR A 409 -28.73 65.26 24.28
C THR A 409 -29.92 65.82 23.49
N LEU A 410 -30.85 64.97 23.04
CA LEU A 410 -32.05 65.40 22.33
C LEU A 410 -32.94 66.30 23.21
N ARG A 411 -33.06 66.01 24.51
CA ARG A 411 -33.87 66.81 25.42
C ARG A 411 -33.20 68.12 25.82
N LEU A 412 -31.88 68.17 25.91
CA LEU A 412 -31.12 69.41 26.12
C LEU A 412 -31.13 70.34 24.88
N MET A 413 -31.54 69.86 23.70
CA MET A 413 -31.79 70.74 22.56
C MET A 413 -33.09 71.55 22.71
N GLU A 414 -33.99 71.17 23.63
CA GLU A 414 -35.18 71.94 23.95
C GLU A 414 -34.81 73.09 24.92
N PRO A 415 -35.00 74.36 24.55
CA PRO A 415 -34.49 75.50 25.31
C PRO A 415 -35.05 75.59 26.74
N GLU A 416 -36.30 75.19 26.93
CA GLU A 416 -36.93 75.13 28.26
C GLU A 416 -36.20 74.15 29.19
N ILE A 417 -35.83 72.97 28.67
CA ILE A 417 -35.17 71.92 29.44
C ILE A 417 -33.72 72.27 29.68
N ALA A 418 -33.03 72.79 28.66
CA ALA A 418 -31.66 73.26 28.81
C ALA A 418 -31.56 74.28 29.95
N SER A 419 -32.44 75.30 29.95
CA SER A 419 -32.45 76.33 31.01
C SER A 419 -32.70 75.77 32.41
N ASP A 420 -33.60 74.77 32.54
CA ASP A 420 -33.87 74.09 33.82
C ASP A 420 -32.61 73.33 34.26
N VAL A 421 -31.98 72.55 33.37
CA VAL A 421 -30.79 71.75 33.69
C VAL A 421 -29.55 72.60 34.03
N PHE A 422 -29.34 73.74 33.36
CA PHE A 422 -28.24 74.67 33.70
C PHE A 422 -28.41 75.32 35.07
N SER A 423 -29.62 75.35 35.63
CA SER A 423 -29.89 75.88 36.96
C SER A 423 -29.60 74.89 38.10
N TRP A 424 -29.22 73.65 37.79
CA TRP A 424 -28.95 72.63 38.79
C TRP A 424 -27.50 72.71 39.28
N GLU A 425 -27.28 72.80 40.59
CA GLU A 425 -25.93 72.86 41.20
C GLU A 425 -25.15 71.55 40.93
N GLU A 426 -25.68 70.43 41.41
CA GLU A 426 -25.19 69.09 41.12
C GLU A 426 -26.34 68.10 41.39
N LEU A 427 -26.61 67.20 40.44
CA LEU A 427 -27.72 66.27 40.56
C LEU A 427 -27.36 64.90 39.99
N THR A 428 -27.43 63.87 40.82
CA THR A 428 -26.99 62.51 40.52
C THR A 428 -28.15 61.51 40.49
N CYS A 429 -28.36 60.86 39.34
CA CYS A 429 -29.33 59.77 39.17
C CYS A 429 -28.63 58.44 38.92
N VAL A 430 -29.02 57.40 39.67
CA VAL A 430 -28.60 56.02 39.40
C VAL A 430 -29.68 55.29 38.61
N ILE A 431 -29.36 54.84 37.40
CA ILE A 431 -30.22 53.97 36.59
C ILE A 431 -29.74 52.53 36.73
N LYS A 432 -30.55 51.67 37.36
CA LYS A 432 -30.22 50.26 37.61
C LYS A 432 -31.06 49.33 36.73
N ALA A 433 -30.45 48.80 35.67
CA ALA A 433 -31.03 47.75 34.84
C ALA A 433 -30.84 46.37 35.52
N TRP A 434 -31.92 45.72 35.97
CA TRP A 434 -31.85 44.45 36.74
C TRP A 434 -31.15 43.30 36.00
N ASP A 435 -31.21 43.33 34.68
CA ASP A 435 -30.66 42.35 33.73
C ASP A 435 -29.28 42.73 33.18
N VAL A 436 -28.77 43.93 33.47
CA VAL A 436 -27.53 44.44 32.86
C VAL A 436 -26.53 45.01 33.86
N GLY A 437 -26.99 45.88 34.78
CA GLY A 437 -26.14 46.58 35.76
C GLY A 437 -26.60 48.01 36.03
N ALA A 438 -25.76 48.81 36.68
CA ALA A 438 -26.06 50.19 37.03
C ALA A 438 -25.22 51.19 36.22
N ALA A 439 -25.85 52.31 35.85
CA ALA A 439 -25.22 53.48 35.29
C ALA A 439 -25.58 54.70 36.14
N VAL A 440 -24.62 55.58 36.39
CA VAL A 440 -24.83 56.82 37.12
C VAL A 440 -24.81 57.96 36.11
N ILE A 441 -25.76 58.87 36.23
CA ILE A 441 -25.85 60.11 35.46
C ILE A 441 -25.69 61.26 36.43
N THR A 442 -24.65 62.06 36.25
CA THR A 442 -24.40 63.25 37.06
C THR A 442 -24.51 64.48 36.17
N PHE A 443 -25.41 65.39 36.53
CA PHE A 443 -25.54 66.70 35.93
C PHE A 443 -24.77 67.71 36.76
N LYS A 444 -23.84 68.42 36.13
CA LYS A 444 -23.06 69.51 36.74
C LYS A 444 -22.92 70.64 35.73
N GLU A 445 -23.32 71.84 36.10
CA GLU A 445 -23.21 73.04 35.25
C GLU A 445 -23.83 72.87 33.83
N GLY A 446 -24.92 72.11 33.73
CA GLY A 446 -25.59 71.83 32.45
C GLY A 446 -25.02 70.67 31.63
N GLU A 447 -23.87 70.10 32.02
CA GLU A 447 -23.30 68.93 31.35
C GLU A 447 -23.72 67.62 32.03
N ALA A 448 -24.11 66.64 31.22
CA ALA A 448 -24.48 65.31 31.68
C ALA A 448 -23.32 64.31 31.50
N THR A 449 -22.75 63.87 32.61
CA THR A 449 -21.73 62.80 32.61
C THR A 449 -22.38 61.47 32.96
N ILE A 450 -22.08 60.43 32.19
CA ILE A 450 -22.59 59.06 32.45
C ILE A 450 -21.40 58.18 32.80
N THR A 451 -21.37 57.70 34.03
CA THR A 451 -20.34 56.77 34.53
C THR A 451 -20.95 55.40 34.80
N ARG A 452 -20.16 54.33 34.68
CA ARG A 452 -20.60 52.96 34.97
C ARG A 452 -20.50 52.68 36.47
N GLY A 453 -21.46 51.94 37.02
CA GLY A 453 -21.46 51.52 38.42
C GLY A 453 -22.64 52.06 39.22
N GLU A 454 -22.66 51.75 40.52
CA GLU A 454 -23.67 52.25 41.46
C GLU A 454 -22.98 53.29 42.34
N ALA A 455 -23.43 54.55 42.28
CA ALA A 455 -22.90 55.60 43.15
C ALA A 455 -23.37 55.36 44.60
N ALA A 456 -22.46 55.56 45.56
CA ALA A 456 -22.76 55.40 46.98
C ALA A 456 -23.76 56.46 47.50
N LYS A 457 -23.78 57.65 46.87
CA LYS A 457 -24.75 58.73 47.14
C LYS A 457 -25.48 59.05 45.83
N PHE A 458 -26.80 59.18 45.91
CA PHE A 458 -27.65 59.51 44.76
C PHE A 458 -28.86 60.31 45.23
N ASP A 459 -29.34 61.21 44.37
CA ASP A 459 -30.49 62.08 44.59
C ASP A 459 -31.78 61.39 44.12
N ALA A 460 -31.67 60.69 42.98
CA ALA A 460 -32.70 59.79 42.48
C ALA A 460 -32.14 58.47 41.98
N LYS A 461 -32.94 57.43 42.03
CA LYS A 461 -32.62 56.10 41.51
C LYS A 461 -33.81 55.53 40.79
N ILE A 462 -33.57 54.98 39.60
CA ILE A 462 -34.58 54.40 38.72
C ILE A 462 -34.12 52.98 38.37
N GLU A 463 -34.88 51.98 38.80
CA GLU A 463 -34.57 50.57 38.59
C GLU A 463 -35.63 49.90 37.72
N GLY A 464 -35.24 48.93 36.89
CA GLY A 464 -36.17 48.11 36.09
C GLY A 464 -35.39 47.17 35.16
N THR A 465 -36.06 46.35 34.34
CA THR A 465 -35.35 45.65 33.25
C THR A 465 -34.90 46.65 32.19
N SER A 466 -33.85 46.34 31.43
CA SER A 466 -33.34 47.19 30.34
C SER A 466 -34.46 47.58 29.37
N GLU A 467 -35.31 46.63 29.01
CA GLU A 467 -36.48 46.88 28.17
C GLU A 467 -37.49 47.83 28.83
N SER A 468 -37.76 47.67 30.14
CA SER A 468 -38.67 48.54 30.88
C SER A 468 -38.09 49.96 31.03
N LEU A 469 -36.81 50.08 31.36
CA LEU A 469 -36.12 51.37 31.44
C LEU A 469 -36.11 52.08 30.08
N MET A 470 -35.90 51.36 28.98
CA MET A 470 -35.97 51.95 27.65
C MET A 470 -37.39 52.38 27.27
N LYS A 471 -38.43 51.57 27.57
CA LYS A 471 -39.83 51.95 27.38
C LYS A 471 -40.22 53.18 28.23
N TYR A 472 -39.62 53.32 29.39
CA TYR A 472 -39.81 54.47 30.26
C TYR A 472 -39.17 55.73 29.71
N CYS A 473 -37.90 55.65 29.33
CA CYS A 473 -37.17 56.78 28.76
C CYS A 473 -37.73 57.19 27.39
N SER A 474 -38.30 56.24 26.63
CA SER A 474 -38.97 56.54 25.36
C SER A 474 -40.37 57.15 25.51
N GLY A 475 -40.87 57.33 26.75
CA GLY A 475 -42.23 57.83 26.99
C GLY A 475 -43.35 56.83 26.65
N ARG A 476 -43.05 55.54 26.42
CA ARG A 476 -44.06 54.52 26.10
C ARG A 476 -44.95 54.17 27.29
N TYR A 477 -44.46 54.33 28.51
CA TYR A 477 -45.29 54.20 29.69
C TYR A 477 -46.14 55.47 29.88
N HIS A 478 -47.38 55.40 29.38
CA HIS A 478 -48.37 56.48 29.37
C HIS A 478 -48.58 57.15 30.73
N HIS A 479 -48.45 56.37 31.80
CA HIS A 479 -48.43 56.85 33.18
C HIS A 479 -47.25 56.22 33.90
N SER A 480 -46.27 57.04 34.30
CA SER A 480 -45.18 56.56 35.16
C SER A 480 -45.68 55.97 36.48
N ARG A 481 -46.90 56.33 36.90
CA ARG A 481 -47.59 55.72 38.03
C ARG A 481 -47.94 54.24 37.79
N TRP A 482 -48.38 53.87 36.58
CA TRP A 482 -48.75 52.48 36.27
C TRP A 482 -47.53 51.58 36.10
N ALA A 483 -46.47 52.07 35.46
CA ALA A 483 -45.20 51.33 35.39
C ALA A 483 -44.60 51.09 36.79
N ARG A 484 -44.78 52.05 37.71
CA ARG A 484 -44.44 51.90 39.12
C ARG A 484 -45.37 50.92 39.85
N TYR A 485 -46.67 51.01 39.62
CA TYR A 485 -47.69 50.15 40.24
C TYR A 485 -47.50 48.67 39.88
N PHE A 486 -47.26 48.36 38.60
CA PHE A 486 -46.97 47.00 38.15
C PHE A 486 -45.55 46.52 38.47
N GLY A 487 -44.73 47.34 39.13
CA GLY A 487 -43.37 46.98 39.49
C GLY A 487 -42.42 46.83 38.31
N TRP A 488 -42.78 47.30 37.11
CA TRP A 488 -41.87 47.30 35.96
C TRP A 488 -40.71 48.28 36.15
N ILE A 489 -40.94 49.32 36.96
CA ILE A 489 -39.95 50.32 37.31
C ILE A 489 -40.09 50.66 38.78
N ARG A 490 -38.98 50.68 39.50
CA ARG A 490 -38.91 51.20 40.87
C ARG A 490 -38.17 52.52 40.86
N THR A 491 -38.72 53.51 41.52
CA THR A 491 -38.09 54.83 41.65
C THR A 491 -37.89 55.12 43.13
N THR A 492 -36.67 55.44 43.54
CA THR A 492 -36.34 55.81 44.92
C THR A 492 -35.59 57.15 44.91
N GLY A 493 -35.81 58.01 45.91
CA GLY A 493 -35.21 59.36 45.96
C GLY A 493 -36.23 60.46 46.25
N ASN A 494 -35.77 61.71 46.32
CA ASN A 494 -36.63 62.87 46.57
C ASN A 494 -37.58 63.09 45.38
N ASN A 495 -38.88 63.22 45.63
CA ASN A 495 -39.89 63.37 44.57
C ASN A 495 -39.64 64.58 43.66
N ASN A 496 -39.04 65.66 44.17
CA ASN A 496 -38.75 66.86 43.37
C ASN A 496 -37.59 66.61 42.41
N GLU A 497 -36.50 66.00 42.88
CA GLU A 497 -35.35 65.58 42.06
C GLU A 497 -35.76 64.52 41.04
N LEU A 498 -36.61 63.58 41.43
CA LEU A 498 -37.10 62.54 40.54
C LEU A 498 -37.95 63.11 39.40
N LYS A 499 -38.78 64.14 39.66
CA LYS A 499 -39.51 64.87 38.62
C LYS A 499 -38.57 65.64 37.68
N LYS A 500 -37.50 66.23 38.21
CA LYS A 500 -36.44 66.88 37.41
C LYS A 500 -35.80 65.89 36.44
N PHE A 501 -35.39 64.71 36.93
CA PHE A 501 -34.85 63.66 36.07
C PHE A 501 -35.87 63.09 35.08
N GLU A 502 -37.12 62.89 35.50
CA GLU A 502 -38.17 62.41 34.60
C GLU A 502 -38.40 63.35 33.41
N LYS A 503 -38.28 64.68 33.60
CA LYS A 503 -38.38 65.65 32.49
C LYS A 503 -37.27 65.47 31.46
N VAL A 504 -36.05 65.19 31.90
CA VAL A 504 -34.87 65.06 31.02
C VAL A 504 -34.79 63.67 30.38
N LEU A 505 -35.14 62.62 31.12
CA LEU A 505 -34.99 61.23 30.68
C LEU A 505 -36.17 60.71 29.87
N LYS A 506 -37.35 61.34 29.94
CA LYS A 506 -38.51 60.94 29.14
C LYS A 506 -38.57 61.76 27.87
N LEU A 507 -38.47 61.07 26.73
CA LEU A 507 -38.85 61.64 25.45
C LEU A 507 -40.37 61.91 25.43
N PRO A 508 -40.80 63.01 24.78
CA PRO A 508 -42.21 63.17 24.47
C PRO A 508 -42.67 62.00 23.59
N PRO A 509 -43.88 61.46 23.81
CA PRO A 509 -44.37 60.34 23.04
C PRO A 509 -44.39 60.71 21.55
N LEU A 510 -43.83 59.86 20.69
CA LEU A 510 -43.84 60.06 19.25
C LEU A 510 -45.29 60.26 18.77
N GLU A 511 -45.55 61.19 17.85
CA GLU A 511 -46.90 61.51 17.33
C GLU A 511 -47.68 60.25 16.89
N ARG A 512 -46.98 59.25 16.34
CA ARG A 512 -47.57 57.95 15.95
C ARG A 512 -48.06 57.10 17.13
N GLU A 513 -47.40 57.20 18.27
CA GLU A 513 -47.80 56.52 19.51
C GLU A 513 -48.94 57.30 20.18
N VAL A 514 -48.93 58.64 20.14
CA VAL A 514 -50.08 59.49 20.50
C VAL A 514 -51.30 59.14 19.64
N GLU A 515 -51.11 58.88 18.34
CA GLU A 515 -52.17 58.46 17.42
C GLU A 515 -52.70 57.05 17.74
N LYS A 516 -51.82 56.09 18.11
CA LYS A 516 -52.25 54.76 18.60
C LYS A 516 -52.99 54.86 19.93
N LEU A 517 -52.56 55.75 20.82
CA LEU A 517 -53.19 56.00 22.10
C LEU A 517 -54.55 56.69 21.94
N TYR A 518 -54.70 57.65 21.01
CA TYR A 518 -55.99 58.21 20.62
C TYR A 518 -56.92 57.17 20.00
N ASN A 519 -56.36 56.21 19.24
CA ASN A 519 -57.15 55.10 18.72
C ASN A 519 -57.58 54.14 19.83
N PHE A 520 -56.70 53.81 20.77
CA PHE A 520 -57.05 52.96 21.91
C PHE A 520 -58.03 53.66 22.83
N SER A 521 -57.84 54.93 23.18
CA SER A 521 -58.78 55.70 24.00
C SER A 521 -60.12 55.88 23.30
N ALA A 522 -60.15 56.06 21.97
CA ALA A 522 -61.38 56.06 21.20
C ALA A 522 -62.08 54.69 21.21
N ILE A 523 -61.33 53.58 21.13
CA ILE A 523 -61.88 52.22 21.23
C ILE A 523 -62.38 51.93 22.65
N SER A 524 -61.61 52.29 23.67
CA SER A 524 -62.01 52.14 25.07
C SER A 524 -63.21 53.01 25.41
N PHE A 525 -63.27 54.24 24.91
CA PHE A 525 -64.43 55.11 25.06
C PHE A 525 -65.64 54.55 24.30
N ALA A 526 -65.46 54.02 23.08
CA ALA A 526 -66.51 53.31 22.36
C ALA A 526 -66.99 52.05 23.10
N ALA A 527 -66.08 51.27 23.69
CA ALA A 527 -66.40 50.08 24.46
C ALA A 527 -67.08 50.42 25.79
N CYS A 528 -66.59 51.44 26.51
CA CYS A 528 -67.20 51.92 27.74
C CYS A 528 -68.57 52.55 27.46
N SER A 529 -68.73 53.38 26.43
CA SER A 529 -70.02 53.94 26.03
C SER A 529 -70.99 52.85 25.55
N GLY A 530 -70.51 51.83 24.84
CA GLY A 530 -71.31 50.65 24.48
C GLY A 530 -71.72 49.83 25.70
N LEU A 531 -70.82 49.58 26.64
CA LEU A 531 -71.13 48.93 27.91
C LEU A 531 -72.09 49.76 28.76
N LEU A 532 -71.95 51.07 28.77
CA LEU A 532 -72.81 51.99 29.50
C LEU A 532 -74.19 52.10 28.83
N ALA A 533 -74.26 52.02 27.49
CA ALA A 533 -75.52 51.89 26.75
C ALA A 533 -76.20 50.53 27.00
N ILE A 534 -75.44 49.43 27.05
CA ILE A 534 -75.95 48.11 27.44
C ILE A 534 -76.42 48.14 28.90
N TRP A 535 -75.66 48.78 29.79
CA TRP A 535 -76.01 48.92 31.20
C TRP A 535 -77.28 49.78 31.38
N ILE A 536 -77.42 50.87 30.63
CA ILE A 536 -78.65 51.67 30.56
C ILE A 536 -79.80 50.83 30.00
N LEU A 537 -79.61 50.09 28.90
CA LEU A 537 -80.65 49.23 28.31
C LEU A 537 -81.06 48.06 29.23
N PHE A 538 -80.15 47.54 30.06
CA PHE A 538 -80.43 46.46 31.01
C PHE A 538 -80.98 46.94 32.36
N LEU A 539 -80.60 48.13 32.83
CA LEU A 539 -81.18 48.72 34.05
C LEU A 539 -82.48 49.50 33.78
N GLN A 540 -82.72 49.99 32.56
CA GLN A 540 -83.93 50.75 32.27
C GLN A 540 -85.24 49.97 32.47
N PRO A 541 -85.35 48.66 32.23
CA PRO A 541 -86.56 47.93 32.60
C PRO A 541 -86.81 47.99 34.11
N LEU A 542 -85.77 47.82 34.93
CA LEU A 542 -85.88 47.86 36.39
C LEU A 542 -86.19 49.27 36.93
N VAL A 543 -85.50 50.29 36.41
CA VAL A 543 -85.73 51.69 36.82
C VAL A 543 -87.04 52.23 36.26
N ALA A 544 -87.44 51.84 35.04
CA ALA A 544 -88.73 52.20 34.47
C ALA A 544 -89.88 51.47 35.18
N ILE A 545 -89.73 50.21 35.57
CA ILE A 545 -90.73 49.50 36.39
C ILE A 545 -90.85 50.18 37.76
N GLN A 546 -89.74 50.50 38.43
CA GLN A 546 -89.77 51.23 39.70
C GLN A 546 -90.30 52.65 39.55
N PHE A 547 -90.01 53.36 38.46
CA PHE A 547 -90.54 54.70 38.20
C PHE A 547 -92.02 54.65 37.84
N ILE A 548 -92.47 53.66 37.07
CA ILE A 548 -93.89 53.42 36.77
C ILE A 548 -94.62 53.00 38.04
N GLU A 549 -94.03 52.19 38.92
CA GLU A 549 -94.58 51.87 40.24
C GLU A 549 -94.59 53.08 41.18
N SER A 550 -93.55 53.93 41.14
CA SER A 550 -93.49 55.17 41.93
C SER A 550 -94.51 56.19 41.44
N VAL A 551 -94.70 56.32 40.12
CA VAL A 551 -95.74 57.17 39.52
C VAL A 551 -97.13 56.58 39.75
N LYS A 552 -97.29 55.25 39.69
CA LYS A 552 -98.53 54.57 40.08
C LYS A 552 -98.81 54.74 41.58
N MET A 553 -97.82 54.71 42.46
CA MET A 553 -98.00 55.01 43.90
C MET A 553 -98.26 56.49 44.14
N LEU A 554 -97.66 57.41 43.37
CA LEU A 554 -97.96 58.83 43.46
C LEU A 554 -99.39 59.14 42.99
N LEU A 555 -99.92 58.34 42.07
CA LEU A 555 -101.28 58.48 41.52
C LEU A 555 -102.33 57.63 42.26
N ALA A 556 -101.94 56.51 42.89
CA ALA A 556 -102.80 55.62 43.68
C ALA A 556 -102.70 55.89 45.19
N GLY A 557 -101.78 56.75 45.62
CA GLY A 557 -101.73 57.31 46.95
C GLY A 557 -102.95 58.20 47.17
N GLU A 558 -103.94 57.62 47.83
CA GLU A 558 -105.07 58.35 48.39
C GLU A 558 -104.59 59.54 49.21
N THR A 559 -105.30 60.66 49.02
CA THR A 559 -105.21 61.94 49.74
C THR A 559 -104.09 62.89 49.31
N GLY A 560 -104.38 63.75 48.32
CA GLY A 560 -103.59 64.96 48.13
C GLY A 560 -103.93 65.80 46.91
N PHE A 561 -103.85 65.22 45.70
CA PHE A 561 -103.85 66.05 44.48
C PHE A 561 -105.20 66.15 43.77
N ILE A 562 -106.07 65.13 43.90
CA ILE A 562 -107.42 65.15 43.30
C ILE A 562 -108.37 66.10 44.07
N HIS A 563 -108.14 66.33 45.37
CA HIS A 563 -108.92 67.30 46.15
C HIS A 563 -108.58 68.76 45.83
N ALA A 564 -107.43 69.06 45.23
CA ALA A 564 -107.05 70.41 44.81
C ALA A 564 -107.60 70.81 43.42
N LEU A 565 -108.22 69.87 42.70
CA LEU A 565 -108.95 70.11 41.44
C LEU A 565 -110.44 69.80 41.55
N GLY A 566 -110.97 69.62 42.77
CA GLY A 566 -112.40 69.42 43.07
C GLY A 566 -113.29 70.66 42.84
N GLY A 567 -112.99 71.47 41.83
CA GLY A 567 -113.76 72.64 41.43
C GLY A 567 -114.26 72.63 39.98
N ILE A 568 -114.00 71.57 39.19
CA ILE A 568 -114.36 71.55 37.75
C ILE A 568 -115.27 70.35 37.36
N ASP A 569 -115.53 69.40 38.27
CA ASP A 569 -116.41 68.25 38.02
C ASP A 569 -117.90 68.60 37.86
N SER A 570 -118.30 69.85 38.07
CA SER A 570 -119.67 70.31 37.78
C SER A 570 -119.85 70.91 36.38
N LEU A 571 -118.80 70.98 35.56
CA LEU A 571 -118.84 71.71 34.28
C LEU A 571 -118.52 70.87 33.04
N LEU A 572 -118.06 69.63 33.18
CA LEU A 572 -117.75 68.75 32.06
C LEU A 572 -118.43 67.40 32.26
N GLY A 573 -119.39 67.11 31.38
CA GLY A 573 -120.23 65.92 31.44
C GLY A 573 -119.45 64.60 31.29
N PRO A 574 -120.12 63.46 31.55
CA PRO A 574 -119.50 62.13 31.72
C PRO A 574 -118.62 61.63 30.55
N ASP A 575 -118.67 62.27 29.37
CA ASP A 575 -117.87 61.88 28.20
C ASP A 575 -116.42 62.42 28.21
N THR A 576 -116.07 63.43 29.01
CA THR A 576 -114.70 63.99 29.03
C THR A 576 -113.69 63.13 29.79
N GLY A 577 -114.15 62.29 30.73
CA GLY A 577 -113.27 61.37 31.47
C GLY A 577 -112.59 60.34 30.56
N ASN A 578 -113.27 59.89 29.51
CA ASN A 578 -112.71 58.96 28.54
C ASN A 578 -111.69 59.62 27.59
N LEU A 579 -111.87 60.91 27.29
CA LEU A 579 -110.94 61.67 26.44
C LEU A 579 -109.61 61.93 27.16
N ILE A 580 -109.65 62.28 28.45
CA ILE A 580 -108.45 62.52 29.26
C ILE A 580 -107.68 61.21 29.48
N ARG A 581 -108.39 60.08 29.68
CA ARG A 581 -107.77 58.76 29.79
C ARG A 581 -107.12 58.32 28.48
N SER A 582 -107.79 58.55 27.35
CA SER A 582 -107.24 58.28 26.01
C SER A 582 -106.03 59.15 25.67
N LEU A 583 -106.05 60.44 26.02
CA LEU A 583 -104.90 61.34 25.87
C LEU A 583 -103.73 60.93 26.77
N TYR A 584 -104.01 60.48 27.99
CA TYR A 584 -102.98 59.99 28.90
C TYR A 584 -102.30 58.73 28.36
N ASP A 585 -103.08 57.74 27.91
CA ASP A 585 -102.53 56.50 27.33
C ASP A 585 -101.74 56.78 26.03
N PHE A 586 -102.18 57.75 25.22
CA PHE A 586 -101.47 58.18 24.01
C PHE A 586 -100.16 58.90 24.32
N ILE A 587 -100.16 59.82 25.30
CA ILE A 587 -98.95 60.56 25.73
C ILE A 587 -97.95 59.61 26.40
N GLN A 588 -98.42 58.64 27.18
CA GLN A 588 -97.55 57.65 27.84
C GLN A 588 -96.77 56.80 26.83
N GLY A 589 -97.43 56.34 25.77
CA GLY A 589 -96.78 55.57 24.71
C GLY A 589 -95.67 56.36 24.01
N TRP A 590 -95.92 57.64 23.71
CA TRP A 590 -94.94 58.50 23.04
C TRP A 590 -93.77 58.91 23.94
N LEU A 591 -94.00 59.15 25.23
CA LEU A 591 -92.95 59.50 26.19
C LEU A 591 -91.96 58.34 26.40
N VAL A 592 -92.46 57.10 26.42
CA VAL A 592 -91.60 55.90 26.52
C VAL A 592 -90.75 55.74 25.25
N ILE A 593 -91.33 55.95 24.06
CA ILE A 593 -90.57 55.92 22.80
C ILE A 593 -89.51 57.04 22.78
N LEU A 594 -89.85 58.26 23.20
CA LEU A 594 -88.91 59.38 23.24
C LEU A 594 -87.75 59.11 24.22
N ILE A 595 -88.02 58.58 25.41
CA ILE A 595 -86.98 58.31 26.41
C ILE A 595 -86.05 57.16 25.97
N ILE A 596 -86.56 56.16 25.24
CA ILE A 596 -85.76 55.02 24.78
C ILE A 596 -84.90 55.40 23.56
N TYR A 597 -85.45 56.15 22.60
CA TYR A 597 -84.79 56.36 21.30
C TYR A 597 -83.95 57.64 21.20
N LEU A 598 -84.23 58.68 22.00
CA LEU A 598 -83.49 59.95 21.92
C LEU A 598 -81.99 59.83 22.28
N PRO A 599 -81.58 59.03 23.30
CA PRO A 599 -80.16 58.81 23.58
C PRO A 599 -79.43 58.10 22.44
N GLY A 600 -80.09 57.11 21.80
CA GLY A 600 -79.53 56.38 20.66
C GLY A 600 -79.32 57.26 19.42
N MET A 601 -80.26 58.17 19.15
CA MET A 601 -80.16 59.14 18.06
C MET A 601 -79.03 60.16 18.27
N PHE A 602 -78.84 60.67 19.50
CA PHE A 602 -77.74 61.59 19.81
C PHE A 602 -76.37 60.92 19.67
N ILE A 603 -76.23 59.65 20.05
CA ILE A 603 -75.00 58.88 19.89
C ILE A 603 -74.69 58.69 18.39
N LEU A 604 -75.68 58.33 17.57
CA LEU A 604 -75.53 58.16 16.12
C LEU A 604 -75.14 59.47 15.41
N LEU A 605 -75.79 60.58 15.74
CA LEU A 605 -75.52 61.89 15.14
C LEU A 605 -74.13 62.43 15.49
N ALA A 606 -73.58 62.09 16.67
CA ALA A 606 -72.21 62.47 17.05
C ALA A 606 -71.14 61.54 16.46
N PHE A 607 -71.42 60.24 16.31
CA PHE A 607 -70.44 59.25 15.84
C PHE A 607 -70.14 59.36 14.34
N ILE A 608 -71.17 59.58 13.51
CA ILE A 608 -71.05 59.52 12.04
C ILE A 608 -70.13 60.63 11.49
N PRO A 609 -70.27 61.92 11.88
CA PRO A 609 -69.40 62.98 11.38
C PRO A 609 -67.95 62.84 11.86
N TYR A 610 -67.74 62.39 13.11
CA TYR A 610 -66.41 62.18 13.68
C TYR A 610 -65.63 61.07 12.96
N TYR A 611 -66.30 59.97 12.59
CA TYR A 611 -65.67 58.87 11.86
C TYR A 611 -65.35 59.23 10.40
N LEU A 612 -66.24 59.97 9.73
CA LEU A 612 -66.03 60.46 8.36
C LEU A 612 -64.86 61.45 8.29
N PHE A 613 -64.74 62.38 9.24
CA PHE A 613 -63.63 63.35 9.30
C PHE A 613 -62.27 62.66 9.55
N LYS A 614 -62.25 61.61 10.39
CA LYS A 614 -61.04 60.81 10.68
C LYS A 614 -60.56 59.99 9.49
N ARG A 615 -61.49 59.42 8.71
CA ARG A 615 -61.17 58.54 7.56
C ARG A 615 -60.50 59.32 6.43
N VAL A 616 -60.96 60.54 6.14
CA VAL A 616 -60.46 61.34 5.00
C VAL A 616 -59.06 61.92 5.26
N ARG A 617 -58.73 62.36 6.49
CA ARG A 617 -57.44 63.03 6.76
C ARG A 617 -56.27 62.08 7.08
N PHE A 618 -56.53 60.91 7.66
CA PHE A 618 -55.46 59.99 8.12
C PHE A 618 -55.07 58.90 7.11
N GLU A 619 -55.96 58.50 6.19
CA GLU A 619 -55.65 57.44 5.22
C GLU A 619 -54.70 57.90 4.11
N GLY A 620 -54.68 59.20 3.78
CA GLY A 620 -53.74 59.78 2.81
C GLY A 620 -52.27 59.73 3.27
N VAL A 621 -51.99 60.17 4.50
CA VAL A 621 -50.63 60.22 5.07
C VAL A 621 -50.08 58.83 5.41
N LYS A 622 -50.95 57.85 5.72
CA LYS A 622 -50.55 56.44 5.92
C LYS A 622 -50.09 55.76 4.64
N LYS A 623 -50.66 56.10 3.48
CA LYS A 623 -50.27 55.51 2.18
C LYS A 623 -48.89 55.97 1.71
N GLU A 624 -48.44 57.19 2.07
CA GLU A 624 -47.10 57.67 1.72
C GLU A 624 -46.00 57.09 2.63
N LYS A 625 -46.19 57.11 3.96
CA LYS A 625 -45.18 56.57 4.91
C LYS A 625 -45.02 55.04 4.83
N THR A 626 -45.98 54.30 4.28
CA THR A 626 -45.86 52.85 4.04
C THR A 626 -45.10 52.55 2.75
N LYS A 627 -45.26 53.36 1.70
CA LYS A 627 -44.46 53.25 0.47
C LYS A 627 -42.97 53.48 0.76
N GLU A 628 -42.63 54.45 1.60
CA GLU A 628 -41.23 54.74 1.91
C GLU A 628 -40.54 53.61 2.70
N LYS A 629 -41.22 53.02 3.69
CA LYS A 629 -40.71 51.83 4.39
C LYS A 629 -40.47 50.65 3.46
N LYS A 630 -41.40 50.39 2.53
CA LYS A 630 -41.25 49.33 1.54
C LYS A 630 -40.06 49.60 0.60
N ARG A 631 -39.77 50.87 0.26
CA ARG A 631 -38.57 51.25 -0.53
C ARG A 631 -37.26 50.94 0.22
N VAL A 632 -37.19 51.21 1.53
CA VAL A 632 -36.00 50.92 2.36
C VAL A 632 -35.79 49.41 2.49
N ILE A 633 -36.84 48.65 2.80
CA ILE A 633 -36.79 47.18 2.91
C ILE A 633 -36.34 46.55 1.58
N ARG A 634 -36.86 47.06 0.46
CA ARG A 634 -36.44 46.63 -0.87
C ARG A 634 -34.94 46.84 -1.10
N ARG A 635 -34.39 48.01 -0.78
CA ARG A 635 -32.94 48.28 -0.93
C ARG A 635 -32.09 47.31 -0.12
N ALA A 636 -32.50 46.99 1.11
CA ALA A 636 -31.80 46.04 1.96
C ALA A 636 -31.82 44.61 1.37
N ILE A 637 -32.98 44.17 0.85
CA ILE A 637 -33.11 42.84 0.22
C ILE A 637 -32.26 42.75 -1.06
N VAL A 638 -32.22 43.81 -1.87
CA VAL A 638 -31.36 43.87 -3.07
C VAL A 638 -29.88 43.76 -2.71
N ALA A 639 -29.40 44.49 -1.70
CA ALA A 639 -28.02 44.39 -1.24
C ALA A 639 -27.66 42.98 -0.72
N GLN A 640 -28.60 42.32 -0.02
CA GLN A 640 -28.43 40.94 0.40
C GLN A 640 -28.41 39.96 -0.79
N ALA A 641 -29.25 40.19 -1.80
CA ALA A 641 -29.27 39.38 -3.02
C ALA A 641 -27.94 39.45 -3.78
N GLU A 642 -27.33 40.64 -3.87
CA GLU A 642 -26.00 40.83 -4.47
C GLU A 642 -24.89 40.15 -3.66
N LYS A 643 -24.93 40.22 -2.33
CA LYS A 643 -23.97 39.52 -1.47
C LYS A 643 -24.11 37.99 -1.59
N ALA A 644 -25.34 37.49 -1.67
CA ALA A 644 -25.61 36.07 -1.91
C ALA A 644 -25.11 35.62 -3.29
N TYR A 645 -25.28 36.46 -4.32
CA TYR A 645 -24.77 36.20 -5.67
C TYR A 645 -23.24 36.13 -5.70
N LYS A 646 -22.55 37.11 -5.12
CA LYS A 646 -21.08 37.14 -5.02
C LYS A 646 -20.49 35.98 -4.20
N SER A 647 -21.24 35.43 -3.25
CA SER A 647 -20.84 34.29 -2.43
C SER A 647 -21.20 32.92 -3.04
N GLY A 648 -21.71 32.88 -4.27
CA GLY A 648 -22.06 31.62 -4.95
C GLY A 648 -23.36 30.96 -4.45
N ARG A 649 -24.13 31.63 -3.59
CA ARG A 649 -25.44 31.17 -3.09
C ARG A 649 -26.56 31.58 -4.03
N PHE A 650 -26.53 31.03 -5.24
CA PHE A 650 -27.42 31.44 -6.35
C PHE A 650 -28.91 31.21 -6.07
N ILE A 651 -29.27 30.18 -5.29
CA ILE A 651 -30.67 29.89 -4.91
C ILE A 651 -31.19 30.97 -3.95
N ASP A 652 -30.39 31.35 -2.95
CA ASP A 652 -30.75 32.39 -2.00
C ASP A 652 -30.82 33.76 -2.67
N ALA A 653 -29.87 34.05 -3.57
CA ALA A 653 -29.91 35.25 -4.41
C ALA A 653 -31.20 35.30 -5.25
N SER A 654 -31.57 34.22 -5.94
CA SER A 654 -32.80 34.16 -6.75
C SER A 654 -34.05 34.43 -5.89
N ARG A 655 -34.15 33.81 -4.71
CA ARG A 655 -35.27 34.03 -3.77
C ARG A 655 -35.34 35.48 -3.27
N LEU A 656 -34.19 36.10 -2.98
CA LEU A 656 -34.13 37.50 -2.55
C LEU A 656 -34.51 38.46 -3.69
N TRP A 657 -34.09 38.18 -4.93
CA TRP A 657 -34.54 38.94 -6.11
C TRP A 657 -36.06 38.81 -6.35
N GLN A 658 -36.66 37.64 -6.14
CA GLN A 658 -38.13 37.47 -6.21
C GLN A 658 -38.86 38.29 -5.14
N LYS A 659 -38.33 38.31 -3.91
CA LYS A 659 -38.89 39.15 -2.83
C LYS A 659 -38.77 40.64 -3.15
N ALA A 660 -37.65 41.07 -3.74
CA ALA A 660 -37.47 42.45 -4.19
C ALA A 660 -38.42 42.82 -5.35
N ALA A 661 -38.71 41.88 -6.27
CA ALA A 661 -39.68 42.04 -7.33
C ALA A 661 -41.10 42.23 -6.78
N LEU A 662 -41.54 41.34 -5.88
CA LEU A 662 -42.86 41.43 -5.22
C LEU A 662 -43.04 42.76 -4.47
N LEU A 663 -42.03 43.18 -3.70
CA LEU A 663 -42.05 44.48 -3.03
C LEU A 663 -42.10 45.67 -4.00
N SER A 664 -41.59 45.51 -5.23
CA SER A 664 -41.65 46.56 -6.26
C SER A 664 -43.03 46.62 -6.92
N VAL A 665 -43.69 45.47 -7.13
CA VAL A 665 -45.10 45.41 -7.55
C VAL A 665 -46.00 46.08 -6.52
N GLU A 666 -45.80 45.78 -5.22
CA GLU A 666 -46.56 46.42 -4.14
C GLU A 666 -46.33 47.95 -4.02
N LEU A 667 -45.24 48.45 -4.61
CA LEU A 667 -44.91 49.87 -4.69
C LEU A 667 -45.42 50.54 -5.97
N ALA A 668 -46.03 49.77 -6.89
CA ALA A 668 -46.37 50.17 -8.25
C ALA A 668 -45.15 50.70 -9.04
N ASP A 669 -43.99 50.06 -8.87
CA ASP A 669 -42.71 50.37 -9.52
C ASP A 669 -42.40 49.24 -10.51
N GLU A 670 -43.17 49.18 -11.60
CA GLU A 670 -43.27 48.05 -12.54
C GLU A 670 -41.94 47.77 -13.26
N ASP A 671 -41.20 48.80 -13.65
CA ASP A 671 -39.89 48.66 -14.31
C ASP A 671 -38.89 47.91 -13.44
N ARG A 672 -38.82 48.25 -12.16
CA ARG A 672 -37.92 47.58 -11.20
C ARG A 672 -38.42 46.19 -10.85
N ALA A 673 -39.74 45.99 -10.80
CA ALA A 673 -40.33 44.67 -10.60
C ALA A 673 -39.94 43.72 -11.74
N ALA A 674 -40.03 44.20 -12.99
CA ALA A 674 -39.62 43.45 -14.18
C ALA A 674 -38.12 43.16 -14.16
N GLU A 675 -37.27 44.16 -13.86
CA GLU A 675 -35.82 43.96 -13.76
C GLU A 675 -35.43 42.89 -12.74
N TYR A 676 -36.00 42.95 -11.53
CA TYR A 676 -35.72 41.97 -10.48
C TYR A 676 -36.29 40.58 -10.80
N ALA A 677 -37.44 40.51 -11.47
CA ALA A 677 -38.01 39.25 -11.94
C ALA A 677 -37.12 38.60 -13.02
N VAL A 678 -36.59 39.39 -13.96
CA VAL A 678 -35.64 38.91 -14.99
C VAL A 678 -34.35 38.41 -14.34
N ARG A 679 -33.77 39.16 -13.38
CA ARG A 679 -32.58 38.71 -12.63
C ARG A 679 -32.84 37.42 -11.86
N ALA A 680 -34.00 37.29 -11.21
CA ALA A 680 -34.39 36.07 -10.52
C ALA A 680 -34.55 34.87 -11.47
N HIS A 681 -35.14 35.09 -12.64
CA HIS A 681 -35.38 34.06 -13.66
C HIS A 681 -34.07 33.61 -14.32
N ALA A 682 -33.18 34.55 -14.65
CA ALA A 682 -31.84 34.28 -15.17
C ALA A 682 -31.03 33.38 -14.22
N LEU A 683 -31.13 33.61 -12.91
CA LEU A 683 -30.51 32.76 -11.90
C LEU A 683 -31.14 31.36 -11.84
N LYS A 684 -32.46 31.26 -11.95
CA LYS A 684 -33.20 29.98 -11.86
C LYS A 684 -32.83 29.04 -13.01
N GLY A 685 -32.68 29.56 -14.23
CA GLY A 685 -32.31 28.77 -15.42
C GLY A 685 -30.82 28.38 -15.53
N LYS A 686 -29.90 29.16 -14.95
CA LYS A 686 -28.44 28.97 -15.11
C LYS A 686 -27.71 28.45 -13.86
N THR A 687 -28.43 28.04 -12.82
CA THR A 687 -27.83 27.61 -11.54
C THR A 687 -26.77 26.51 -11.67
N ALA A 688 -26.94 25.56 -12.60
CA ALA A 688 -25.99 24.47 -12.80
C ALA A 688 -24.71 24.91 -13.52
N GLU A 689 -24.82 25.75 -14.54
CA GLU A 689 -23.69 26.26 -15.34
C GLU A 689 -22.88 27.29 -14.57
N LEU A 690 -23.54 28.24 -13.90
CA LEU A 690 -22.88 29.25 -13.08
C LEU A 690 -22.17 28.62 -11.88
N LYS A 691 -22.73 27.54 -11.31
CA LYS A 691 -22.06 26.77 -10.25
C LYS A 691 -20.84 26.01 -10.77
N LYS A 692 -20.84 25.54 -12.03
CA LYS A 692 -19.66 24.95 -12.67
C LYS A 692 -18.59 26.01 -12.93
N GLN A 693 -18.93 27.15 -13.51
CA GLN A 693 -18.00 28.25 -13.78
C GLN A 693 -17.39 28.82 -12.50
N TRP A 694 -18.22 29.09 -11.48
CA TRP A 694 -17.75 29.58 -10.18
C TRP A 694 -16.81 28.58 -9.50
N LYS A 695 -17.08 27.27 -9.58
CA LYS A 695 -16.16 26.23 -9.09
C LYS A 695 -14.83 26.21 -9.85
N ILE A 696 -14.85 26.46 -11.16
CA ILE A 696 -13.63 26.51 -11.99
C ILE A 696 -12.81 27.75 -11.64
N GLU A 697 -13.45 28.92 -11.48
CA GLU A 697 -12.76 30.16 -11.08
C GLU A 697 -12.19 30.10 -9.66
N GLN A 698 -12.98 29.61 -8.69
CA GLN A 698 -12.49 29.36 -7.33
C GLN A 698 -11.30 28.39 -7.34
N LYS A 699 -11.39 27.30 -8.11
CA LYS A 699 -10.28 26.34 -8.23
C LYS A 699 -9.04 26.99 -8.82
N LYS A 700 -9.16 27.81 -9.88
CA LYS A 700 -8.03 28.55 -10.46
C LYS A 700 -7.43 29.58 -9.48
N GLU A 701 -8.26 30.28 -8.71
CA GLU A 701 -7.81 31.26 -7.73
C GLU A 701 -7.10 30.57 -6.54
N LEU A 702 -7.62 29.43 -6.08
CA LEU A 702 -6.99 28.60 -5.06
C LEU A 702 -5.67 27.99 -5.56
N GLU A 703 -5.63 27.49 -6.79
CA GLU A 703 -4.42 26.97 -7.43
C GLU A 703 -3.37 28.09 -7.58
N ALA A 704 -3.76 29.30 -7.95
CA ALA A 704 -2.86 30.45 -8.04
C ALA A 704 -2.33 30.91 -6.66
N LYS A 705 -3.19 30.90 -5.62
CA LYS A 705 -2.78 31.20 -4.23
C LYS A 705 -1.83 30.14 -3.70
N MET A 706 -2.16 28.85 -3.87
CA MET A 706 -1.28 27.76 -3.46
C MET A 706 0.05 27.78 -4.22
N LYS A 707 0.06 28.13 -5.50
CA LYS A 707 1.29 28.25 -6.29
C LYS A 707 2.17 29.39 -5.79
N LYS A 708 1.60 30.57 -5.48
CA LYS A 708 2.34 31.68 -4.86
C LYS A 708 2.85 31.34 -3.46
N GLU A 709 2.06 30.62 -2.66
CA GLU A 709 2.46 30.19 -1.32
C GLU A 709 3.57 29.12 -1.37
N LEU A 710 3.50 28.19 -2.32
CA LEU A 710 4.57 27.22 -2.59
C LEU A 710 5.84 27.91 -3.09
N GLU A 711 5.75 28.90 -3.98
CA GLU A 711 6.90 29.69 -4.43
C GLU A 711 7.55 30.45 -3.27
N ALA A 712 6.77 30.98 -2.33
CA ALA A 712 7.29 31.63 -1.13
C ALA A 712 7.95 30.65 -0.14
N ARG A 713 7.43 29.42 -0.02
CA ARG A 713 7.98 28.36 0.85
C ARG A 713 9.11 27.55 0.20
N ARG A 714 9.31 27.66 -1.11
CA ARG A 714 10.29 26.86 -1.84
C ARG A 714 11.71 27.08 -1.33
N GLY A 715 12.08 28.32 -1.04
CA GLY A 715 13.41 28.64 -0.50
C GLY A 715 13.68 28.02 0.88
N THR A 716 12.67 28.00 1.77
CA THR A 716 12.81 27.39 3.10
C THR A 716 12.87 25.87 3.02
N LEU A 717 12.02 25.26 2.19
CA LEU A 717 11.99 23.81 1.97
C LEU A 717 13.29 23.30 1.32
N GLU A 718 13.87 24.07 0.39
CA GLU A 718 15.16 23.73 -0.22
C GLU A 718 16.33 23.79 0.77
N ALA A 719 16.32 24.75 1.71
CA ALA A 719 17.31 24.86 2.78
C ALA A 719 17.18 23.70 3.79
N GLU A 720 15.96 23.37 4.23
CA GLU A 720 15.69 22.24 5.10
C GLU A 720 16.12 20.91 4.46
N ARG A 721 15.78 20.71 3.18
CA ARG A 721 16.23 19.53 2.44
C ARG A 721 17.74 19.41 2.40
N LYS A 722 18.48 20.49 2.14
CA LYS A 722 19.96 20.48 2.12
C LYS A 722 20.52 20.07 3.48
N LYS A 723 19.97 20.61 4.57
CA LYS A 723 20.37 20.24 5.94
C LYS A 723 20.14 18.76 6.21
N ILE A 724 18.96 18.25 5.87
CA ILE A 724 18.61 16.82 6.07
C ILE A 724 19.49 15.89 5.23
N LEU A 725 19.90 16.32 4.02
CA LEU A 725 20.84 15.54 3.22
C LEU A 725 22.24 15.51 3.85
N GLN A 726 22.72 16.61 4.44
CA GLN A 726 23.97 16.59 5.19
C GLN A 726 23.87 15.63 6.39
N GLU A 727 22.75 15.68 7.13
CA GLU A 727 22.50 14.74 8.24
C GLU A 727 22.48 13.28 7.75
N ALA A 728 21.87 13.00 6.59
CA ALA A 728 21.84 11.67 5.98
C ALA A 728 23.25 11.15 5.66
N VAL A 729 24.10 11.99 5.06
CA VAL A 729 25.48 11.64 4.73
C VAL A 729 26.30 11.41 5.99
N THR A 730 26.21 12.30 6.99
CA THR A 730 26.92 12.11 8.26
C THR A 730 26.48 10.83 8.98
N ALA A 731 25.19 10.49 8.96
CA ALA A 731 24.69 9.25 9.54
C ALA A 731 25.17 8.01 8.76
N GLU A 732 25.36 8.12 7.46
CA GLU A 732 25.91 7.05 6.63
C GLU A 732 27.40 6.84 6.91
N ASP A 733 28.17 7.93 7.03
CA ASP A 733 29.61 7.91 7.39
C ASP A 733 29.83 7.35 8.81
N ASP A 734 28.95 7.67 9.75
CA ASP A 734 28.97 7.13 11.12
C ASP A 734 28.52 5.66 11.21
N GLY A 735 28.12 5.02 10.10
CA GLY A 735 27.58 3.67 10.09
C GLY A 735 26.16 3.54 10.68
N ARG A 736 25.47 4.65 10.96
CA ARG A 736 24.07 4.71 11.43
C ARG A 736 23.10 4.64 10.25
N LEU A 737 23.17 3.54 9.51
CA LEU A 737 22.48 3.36 8.22
C LEU A 737 20.95 3.45 8.30
N LEU A 738 20.35 3.11 9.46
CA LEU A 738 18.91 3.23 9.66
C LEU A 738 18.45 4.68 9.80
N ASP A 739 19.27 5.54 10.42
CA ASP A 739 19.02 6.97 10.54
C ASP A 739 19.28 7.66 9.19
N ALA A 740 20.36 7.30 8.49
CA ALA A 740 20.61 7.74 7.11
C ALA A 740 19.41 7.43 6.19
N SER A 741 18.85 6.21 6.30
CA SER A 741 17.64 5.81 5.56
C SER A 741 16.42 6.71 5.85
N ARG A 742 16.23 7.12 7.12
CA ARG A 742 15.15 8.04 7.54
C ARG A 742 15.36 9.45 6.98
N HIS A 743 16.58 9.97 7.06
CA HIS A 743 16.92 11.30 6.53
C HIS A 743 16.77 11.35 5.00
N TYR A 744 17.22 10.33 4.26
CA TYR A 744 16.98 10.26 2.80
C TYR A 744 15.48 10.16 2.45
N LYS A 745 14.68 9.45 3.25
CA LYS A 745 13.22 9.40 3.06
C LYS A 745 12.57 10.77 3.28
N LEU A 746 13.02 11.51 4.28
CA LEU A 746 12.51 12.85 4.59
C LEU A 746 12.94 13.87 3.50
N ALA A 747 14.17 13.77 3.00
CA ALA A 747 14.65 14.54 1.86
C ALA A 747 13.88 14.23 0.55
N SER A 748 13.43 12.98 0.36
CA SER A 748 12.53 12.59 -0.74
C SER A 748 11.16 13.25 -0.61
N GLN A 749 10.56 13.26 0.58
CA GLN A 749 9.27 13.91 0.84
C GLN A 749 9.34 15.43 0.58
N LEU A 750 10.36 16.10 1.11
CA LEU A 750 10.59 17.53 0.84
C LEU A 750 10.80 17.82 -0.66
N SER A 751 11.46 16.90 -1.39
CA SER A 751 11.62 17.05 -2.83
C SER A 751 10.31 16.91 -3.61
N LEU A 752 9.36 16.08 -3.13
CA LEU A 752 8.01 16.01 -3.69
C LEU A 752 7.21 17.29 -3.42
N GLU A 753 7.33 17.86 -2.22
CA GLU A 753 6.68 19.12 -1.84
C GLU A 753 7.20 20.32 -2.65
N ILE A 754 8.49 20.34 -2.97
CA ILE A 754 9.12 21.33 -3.86
C ILE A 754 8.71 21.10 -5.34
N GLY A 755 8.22 19.91 -5.69
CA GLY A 755 7.84 19.52 -7.05
C GLY A 755 8.96 18.88 -7.88
N GLU A 756 10.11 18.56 -7.28
CA GLU A 756 11.26 17.91 -7.93
C GLU A 756 11.15 16.38 -7.87
N LYS A 757 10.28 15.80 -8.70
CA LYS A 757 9.96 14.37 -8.71
C LYS A 757 11.17 13.45 -8.94
N GLU A 758 12.15 13.88 -9.73
CA GLU A 758 13.33 13.08 -10.05
C GLU A 758 14.26 12.94 -8.84
N LYS A 759 14.58 14.05 -8.15
CA LYS A 759 15.37 14.02 -6.92
C LYS A 759 14.66 13.25 -5.81
N ALA A 760 13.33 13.32 -5.76
CA ALA A 760 12.55 12.52 -4.81
C ALA A 760 12.71 11.00 -5.04
N ARG A 761 12.82 10.56 -6.31
CA ARG A 761 13.09 9.15 -6.64
C ARG A 761 14.51 8.75 -6.23
N GLU A 762 15.50 9.58 -6.55
CA GLU A 762 16.90 9.33 -6.18
C GLU A 762 17.07 9.15 -4.67
N TYR A 763 16.53 10.07 -3.85
CA TYR A 763 16.60 9.96 -2.40
C TYR A 763 15.79 8.77 -1.85
N SER A 764 14.68 8.41 -2.50
CA SER A 764 13.96 7.19 -2.14
C SER A 764 14.77 5.92 -2.42
N GLU A 765 15.61 5.89 -3.46
CA GLU A 765 16.49 4.76 -3.73
C GLU A 765 17.65 4.69 -2.75
N LYS A 766 18.32 5.82 -2.46
CA LYS A 766 19.35 5.91 -1.42
C LYS A 766 18.82 5.44 -0.06
N SER A 767 17.60 5.84 0.31
CA SER A 767 16.93 5.36 1.53
C SER A 767 16.78 3.83 1.56
N LYS A 768 16.41 3.20 0.44
CA LYS A 768 16.28 1.74 0.33
C LYS A 768 17.65 1.05 0.39
N GLU A 769 18.67 1.64 -0.22
CA GLU A 769 20.03 1.10 -0.22
C GLU A 769 20.63 1.08 1.19
N SER A 770 20.55 2.19 1.94
CA SER A 770 21.03 2.24 3.33
C SER A 770 20.31 1.20 4.20
N LYS A 771 19.00 0.98 3.97
CA LYS A 771 18.22 -0.05 4.68
C LYS A 771 18.67 -1.48 4.34
N ARG A 772 19.06 -1.74 3.09
CA ARG A 772 19.61 -3.05 2.67
C ARG A 772 20.96 -3.30 3.35
N ARG A 773 21.88 -2.32 3.29
CA ARG A 773 23.20 -2.40 3.94
C ARG A 773 23.09 -2.64 5.45
N GLU A 774 22.17 -1.97 6.14
CA GLU A 774 21.87 -2.22 7.57
C GLU A 774 21.37 -3.64 7.82
N GLY A 775 20.49 -4.16 6.97
CA GLY A 775 20.02 -5.54 7.04
C GLY A 775 21.16 -6.55 6.94
N ASP A 776 22.10 -6.31 6.04
CA ASP A 776 23.27 -7.17 5.85
C ASP A 776 24.25 -7.07 7.04
N LEU A 777 24.49 -5.88 7.60
CA LEU A 777 25.28 -5.72 8.81
C LEU A 777 24.68 -6.44 10.01
N ARG A 778 23.35 -6.40 10.17
CA ARG A 778 22.65 -7.15 11.24
C ARG A 778 22.79 -8.65 11.06
N ARG A 779 22.70 -9.15 9.83
CA ARG A 779 22.93 -10.58 9.53
C ARG A 779 24.35 -11.00 9.90
N ARG A 780 25.36 -10.21 9.50
CA ARG A 780 26.77 -10.46 9.86
C ARG A 780 26.99 -10.40 11.38
N SER A 781 26.45 -9.39 12.05
CA SER A 781 26.56 -9.25 13.51
C SER A 781 25.86 -10.40 14.25
N LYS A 782 24.72 -10.89 13.74
CA LYS A 782 24.04 -12.07 14.31
C LYS A 782 24.91 -13.32 14.19
N VAL A 783 25.45 -13.59 12.99
CA VAL A 783 26.38 -14.72 12.77
C VAL A 783 27.58 -14.63 13.71
N GLU A 784 28.14 -13.44 13.90
CA GLU A 784 29.27 -13.26 14.80
C GLU A 784 28.91 -13.46 16.28
N LYS A 785 27.76 -12.96 16.73
CA LYS A 785 27.26 -13.23 18.09
C LYS A 785 26.98 -14.70 18.31
N ASP A 786 26.43 -15.39 17.31
CA ASP A 786 26.18 -16.83 17.39
C ASP A 786 27.50 -17.62 17.44
N ARG A 787 28.55 -17.18 16.73
CA ARG A 787 29.91 -17.71 16.86
C ARG A 787 30.50 -17.49 18.26
N ILE A 788 30.38 -16.28 18.81
CA ILE A 788 30.87 -15.97 20.16
C ILE A 788 30.15 -16.82 21.20
N ARG A 789 28.82 -16.95 21.12
CA ARG A 789 28.04 -17.81 22.02
C ARG A 789 28.39 -19.28 21.89
N ALA A 790 28.68 -19.75 20.67
CA ALA A 790 29.15 -21.12 20.46
C ALA A 790 30.51 -21.34 21.12
N ALA A 791 31.43 -20.38 21.02
CA ALA A 791 32.72 -20.43 21.70
C ALA A 791 32.57 -20.40 23.24
N GLU A 792 31.74 -19.51 23.78
CA GLU A 792 31.45 -19.45 25.22
C GLU A 792 30.85 -20.76 25.76
N ARG A 793 29.97 -21.42 24.99
CA ARG A 793 29.43 -22.74 25.35
C ARG A 793 30.50 -23.81 25.36
N ILE A 794 31.41 -23.82 24.39
CA ILE A 794 32.53 -24.76 24.36
C ILE A 794 33.42 -24.55 25.59
N ASP A 795 33.73 -23.31 25.96
CA ASP A 795 34.52 -23.00 27.16
C ASP A 795 33.82 -23.48 28.46
N GLN A 796 32.49 -23.29 28.56
CA GLN A 796 31.70 -23.80 29.68
C GLN A 796 31.75 -25.33 29.76
N PHE A 797 31.58 -26.02 28.63
CA PHE A 797 31.67 -27.48 28.57
C PHE A 797 33.07 -27.99 28.89
N GLN A 798 34.14 -27.27 28.53
CA GLN A 798 35.50 -27.61 28.94
C GLN A 798 35.67 -27.54 30.46
N GLY A 799 35.11 -26.51 31.10
CA GLY A 799 35.12 -26.38 32.57
C GLY A 799 34.39 -27.53 33.24
N GLN A 800 33.18 -27.84 32.79
CA GLN A 800 32.36 -28.94 33.33
C GLN A 800 32.97 -30.32 33.07
N LEU A 801 33.59 -30.51 31.91
CA LEU A 801 34.33 -31.72 31.60
C LEU A 801 35.47 -31.93 32.58
N LYS A 802 36.25 -30.89 32.87
CA LYS A 802 37.37 -30.96 33.80
C LYS A 802 36.90 -31.32 35.21
N GLU A 803 35.84 -30.67 35.70
CA GLU A 803 35.25 -30.97 37.01
C GLU A 803 34.73 -32.42 37.08
N ALA A 804 34.01 -32.87 36.06
CA ALA A 804 33.51 -34.25 36.00
C ALA A 804 34.66 -35.28 36.01
N LEU A 805 35.78 -34.99 35.36
CA LEU A 805 36.96 -35.86 35.36
C LEU A 805 37.65 -35.87 36.73
N GLU A 806 37.82 -34.72 37.37
CA GLU A 806 38.40 -34.64 38.72
C GLU A 806 37.58 -35.46 39.73
N ILE A 807 36.24 -35.34 39.68
CA ILE A 807 35.35 -36.13 40.56
C ILE A 807 35.44 -37.63 40.22
N ALA A 808 35.48 -37.99 38.93
CA ALA A 808 35.61 -39.38 38.51
C ALA A 808 36.92 -40.01 39.00
N GLU A 809 38.04 -39.27 38.91
CA GLU A 809 39.36 -39.72 39.38
C GLU A 809 39.41 -39.91 40.90
N VAL A 810 38.81 -38.99 41.67
CA VAL A 810 38.67 -39.14 43.12
C VAL A 810 37.82 -40.37 43.46
N ALA A 811 36.68 -40.57 42.78
CA ALA A 811 35.82 -41.73 43.01
C ALA A 811 36.52 -43.06 42.69
N VAL A 812 37.39 -43.09 41.67
CA VAL A 812 38.24 -44.26 41.38
C VAL A 812 39.23 -44.52 42.51
N GLY A 813 39.86 -43.47 43.06
CA GLY A 813 40.81 -43.58 44.18
C GLY A 813 40.18 -44.10 45.48
N GLU A 814 38.88 -43.84 45.69
CA GLU A 814 38.12 -44.28 46.86
C GLU A 814 37.34 -45.60 46.62
N GLU A 815 37.57 -46.27 45.48
CA GLU A 815 36.85 -47.49 45.07
C GLU A 815 35.32 -47.33 44.98
N ARG A 816 34.83 -46.09 44.80
CA ARG A 816 33.41 -45.78 44.57
C ARG A 816 33.05 -45.97 43.09
N TRP A 817 33.04 -47.24 42.65
CA TRP A 817 32.94 -47.62 41.24
C TRP A 817 31.66 -47.13 40.52
N ILE A 818 30.53 -47.04 41.24
CA ILE A 818 29.26 -46.53 40.68
C ILE A 818 29.37 -45.03 40.37
N ASP A 819 29.93 -44.26 41.31
CA ASP A 819 30.14 -42.82 41.14
C ASP A 819 31.13 -42.56 40.00
N ALA A 820 32.25 -43.29 39.98
CA ALA A 820 33.25 -43.21 38.92
C ALA A 820 32.64 -43.47 37.52
N SER A 821 31.85 -44.54 37.37
CA SER A 821 31.15 -44.87 36.12
C SER A 821 30.23 -43.73 35.66
N LYS A 822 29.43 -43.18 36.59
CA LYS A 822 28.50 -42.09 36.33
C LYS A 822 29.19 -40.80 35.89
N TYR A 823 30.28 -40.40 36.55
CA TYR A 823 30.99 -39.17 36.19
C TYR A 823 31.80 -39.31 34.89
N TYR A 824 32.31 -40.50 34.56
CA TYR A 824 32.87 -40.76 33.22
C TYR A 824 31.81 -40.75 32.12
N GLU A 825 30.57 -41.17 32.40
CA GLU A 825 29.45 -41.03 31.44
C GLU A 825 29.07 -39.55 31.21
N ILE A 826 29.09 -38.74 32.27
CA ILE A 826 28.90 -37.29 32.18
C ILE A 826 30.03 -36.64 31.37
N ALA A 827 31.29 -37.02 31.61
CA ALA A 827 32.44 -36.55 30.84
C ALA A 827 32.33 -36.93 29.35
N ALA A 828 31.84 -38.13 29.03
CA ALA A 828 31.58 -38.57 27.65
C ALA A 828 30.52 -37.70 26.95
N LYS A 829 29.47 -37.28 27.67
CA LYS A 829 28.42 -36.38 27.16
C LYS A 829 28.98 -35.00 26.83
N TYR A 830 29.72 -34.38 27.75
CA TYR A 830 30.33 -33.07 27.48
C TYR A 830 31.37 -33.11 26.34
N ALA A 831 32.17 -34.16 26.24
CA ALA A 831 33.07 -34.35 25.10
C ALA A 831 32.33 -34.48 23.76
N THR A 832 31.13 -35.09 23.75
CA THR A 832 30.28 -35.19 22.55
C THR A 832 29.69 -33.83 22.17
N GLU A 833 29.24 -33.04 23.15
CA GLU A 833 28.68 -31.70 22.94
C GLU A 833 29.72 -30.69 22.42
N MET A 834 31.01 -30.92 22.70
CA MET A 834 32.12 -30.17 22.14
C MET A 834 32.59 -30.67 20.75
N GLY A 835 32.02 -31.76 20.23
CA GLY A 835 32.42 -32.36 18.97
C GLY A 835 33.68 -33.23 19.04
N GLU A 836 34.19 -33.55 20.23
CA GLU A 836 35.39 -34.38 20.43
C GLU A 836 35.03 -35.87 20.52
N THR A 837 34.62 -36.45 19.38
CA THR A 837 34.05 -37.80 19.30
C THR A 837 34.98 -38.90 19.83
N ASP A 838 36.29 -38.75 19.68
CA ASP A 838 37.27 -39.75 20.12
C ASP A 838 37.46 -39.75 21.63
N ARG A 839 37.47 -38.56 22.26
CA ARG A 839 37.51 -38.43 23.72
C ARG A 839 36.22 -38.94 24.35
N ALA A 840 35.07 -38.66 23.75
CA ALA A 840 33.79 -39.18 24.20
C ALA A 840 33.76 -40.72 24.22
N LYS A 841 34.28 -41.37 23.17
CA LYS A 841 34.41 -42.84 23.13
C LYS A 841 35.34 -43.37 24.22
N ALA A 842 36.46 -42.69 24.48
CA ALA A 842 37.40 -43.08 25.52
C ALA A 842 36.77 -42.99 26.93
N PHE A 843 36.05 -41.91 27.23
CA PHE A 843 35.35 -41.76 28.52
C PHE A 843 34.21 -42.76 28.68
N LYS A 844 33.46 -43.04 27.61
CA LYS A 844 32.42 -44.08 27.63
C LYS A 844 33.02 -45.46 27.91
N GLY A 845 34.15 -45.79 27.30
CA GLY A 845 34.88 -47.03 27.58
C GLY A 845 35.28 -47.17 29.05
N LYS A 846 35.77 -46.08 29.67
CA LYS A 846 36.06 -46.05 31.11
C LYS A 846 34.80 -46.21 31.97
N ALA A 847 33.71 -45.54 31.61
CA ALA A 847 32.44 -45.66 32.31
C ALA A 847 31.94 -47.11 32.34
N ASP A 848 32.00 -47.80 31.20
CA ASP A 848 31.61 -49.21 31.07
C ASP A 848 32.52 -50.15 31.87
N GLU A 849 33.83 -49.87 31.92
CA GLU A 849 34.79 -50.63 32.72
C GLU A 849 34.47 -50.53 34.22
N TYR A 850 34.29 -49.31 34.74
CA TYR A 850 33.98 -49.10 36.15
C TYR A 850 32.57 -49.58 36.52
N GLY A 851 31.61 -49.52 35.60
CA GLY A 851 30.29 -50.13 35.78
C GLY A 851 30.38 -51.65 36.00
N LYS A 852 31.25 -52.34 35.25
CA LYS A 852 31.51 -53.76 35.48
C LYS A 852 32.15 -54.01 36.84
N ARG A 853 33.12 -53.20 37.25
CA ARG A 853 33.76 -53.31 38.58
C ARG A 853 32.76 -53.11 39.72
N ALA A 854 31.84 -52.15 39.59
CA ALA A 854 30.75 -51.94 40.55
C ALA A 854 29.89 -53.20 40.71
N THR A 855 29.44 -53.81 39.61
CA THR A 855 28.61 -55.03 39.69
C THR A 855 29.34 -56.22 40.32
N ILE A 856 30.68 -56.27 40.21
CA ILE A 856 31.50 -57.30 40.86
C ILE A 856 31.60 -57.01 42.37
N ALA A 857 31.80 -55.74 42.74
CA ALA A 857 31.85 -55.31 44.14
C ALA A 857 30.52 -55.56 44.86
N ASP A 858 29.38 -55.16 44.28
CA ASP A 858 28.04 -55.39 44.85
C ASP A 858 27.75 -56.88 45.04
N LYS A 859 28.15 -57.71 44.07
CA LYS A 859 28.03 -59.18 44.19
C LYS A 859 28.88 -59.71 45.33
N LYS A 860 30.09 -59.20 45.50
CA LYS A 860 30.99 -59.61 46.58
C LYS A 860 30.44 -59.21 47.94
N GLU A 861 29.95 -57.97 48.09
CA GLU A 861 29.34 -57.49 49.33
C GLU A 861 28.10 -58.31 49.71
N LYS A 862 27.24 -58.62 48.72
CA LYS A 862 26.06 -59.46 48.95
C LYS A 862 26.44 -60.88 49.41
N LEU A 863 27.39 -61.51 48.70
CA LEU A 863 27.90 -62.83 49.08
C LEU A 863 28.54 -62.81 50.48
N GLU A 864 29.20 -61.71 50.84
CA GLU A 864 29.79 -61.55 52.18
C GLU A 864 28.71 -61.40 53.26
N SER A 865 27.66 -60.62 53.01
CA SER A 865 26.51 -60.49 53.90
C SER A 865 25.80 -61.83 54.10
N ASP A 866 25.50 -62.54 53.01
CA ASP A 866 24.87 -63.86 53.06
C ASP A 866 25.75 -64.86 53.82
N ARG A 867 27.08 -64.78 53.64
CA ARG A 867 28.03 -65.59 54.40
C ARG A 867 27.99 -65.25 55.90
N ARG A 868 28.01 -63.96 56.26
CA ARG A 868 27.95 -63.53 57.67
C ARG A 868 26.67 -64.03 58.33
N GLN A 869 25.54 -63.95 57.63
CA GLN A 869 24.27 -64.48 58.14
C GLN A 869 24.32 -66.00 58.33
N ALA A 870 24.85 -66.75 57.34
CA ALA A 870 25.02 -68.19 57.45
C ALA A 870 25.91 -68.60 58.64
N ILE A 871 26.94 -67.82 58.96
CA ILE A 871 27.80 -68.03 60.14
C ILE A 871 27.00 -67.78 61.42
N ILE A 872 26.29 -66.65 61.53
CA ILE A 872 25.47 -66.31 62.70
C ILE A 872 24.42 -67.41 62.97
N ASP A 873 23.73 -67.86 61.92
CA ASP A 873 22.71 -68.90 62.04
C ASP A 873 23.33 -70.26 62.41
N ALA A 874 24.54 -70.55 61.91
CA ALA A 874 25.28 -71.75 62.27
C ALA A 874 25.70 -71.75 63.75
N GLU A 875 26.19 -70.61 64.25
CA GLU A 875 26.56 -70.41 65.65
C GLU A 875 25.35 -70.54 66.58
N ALA A 876 24.21 -69.93 66.20
CA ALA A 876 22.96 -70.06 66.95
C ALA A 876 22.48 -71.53 67.01
N ALA A 877 22.47 -72.24 65.88
CA ALA A 877 22.08 -73.65 65.83
C ALA A 877 23.01 -74.56 66.65
N ALA A 878 24.31 -74.23 66.71
CA ALA A 878 25.27 -74.95 67.53
C ALA A 878 25.04 -74.72 69.03
N ALA A 879 24.70 -73.48 69.42
CA ALA A 879 24.37 -73.14 70.81
C ALA A 879 23.11 -73.87 71.31
N ASP A 880 22.13 -74.08 70.43
CA ASP A 880 20.91 -74.86 70.72
C ASP A 880 21.14 -76.38 70.74
N GLY A 881 22.38 -76.85 70.51
CA GLY A 881 22.75 -78.27 70.48
C GLY A 881 22.37 -78.99 69.19
N ASN A 882 21.88 -78.29 68.16
CA ASN A 882 21.53 -78.86 66.86
C ASN A 882 22.74 -78.88 65.91
N TYR A 883 23.74 -79.68 66.24
CA TYR A 883 25.02 -79.73 65.53
C TYR A 883 24.90 -80.11 64.04
N LYS A 884 23.88 -80.90 63.68
CA LYS A 884 23.64 -81.29 62.27
C LYS A 884 23.18 -80.10 61.42
N GLN A 885 22.36 -79.22 61.98
CA GLN A 885 21.92 -78.01 61.29
C GLN A 885 23.06 -76.99 61.21
N ALA A 886 23.81 -76.81 62.31
CA ALA A 886 24.99 -75.95 62.34
C ALA A 886 26.03 -76.36 61.27
N ALA A 887 26.33 -77.65 61.13
CA ALA A 887 27.25 -78.13 60.11
C ALA A 887 26.80 -77.84 58.67
N LYS A 888 25.50 -77.89 58.38
CA LYS A 888 24.97 -77.52 57.05
C LYS A 888 25.16 -76.04 56.75
N LEU A 889 24.88 -75.18 57.72
CA LEU A 889 25.03 -73.74 57.58
C LEU A 889 26.50 -73.31 57.45
N TYR A 890 27.43 -73.99 58.14
CA TYR A 890 28.87 -73.80 57.91
C TYR A 890 29.33 -74.26 56.51
N LEU A 891 28.76 -75.34 55.95
CA LEU A 891 29.02 -75.72 54.56
C LEU A 891 28.47 -74.69 53.56
N GLU A 892 27.35 -74.05 53.88
CA GLU A 892 26.81 -72.94 53.09
C GLU A 892 27.72 -71.71 53.15
N ALA A 893 28.21 -71.32 54.34
CA ALA A 893 29.22 -70.28 54.50
C ALA A 893 30.53 -70.59 53.75
N ALA A 894 30.93 -71.87 53.70
CA ALA A 894 32.07 -72.33 52.91
C ALA A 894 31.85 -72.16 51.40
N ARG A 895 30.65 -72.53 50.90
CA ARG A 895 30.28 -72.36 49.49
C ARG A 895 30.31 -70.89 49.10
N LEU A 896 29.71 -70.01 49.92
CA LEU A 896 29.70 -68.57 49.69
C LEU A 896 31.12 -67.97 49.70
N SER A 897 32.01 -68.43 50.60
CA SER A 897 33.43 -68.03 50.61
C SER A 897 34.17 -68.47 49.34
N GLN A 898 33.87 -69.68 48.84
CA GLN A 898 34.45 -70.19 47.60
C GLN A 898 33.96 -69.40 46.37
N GLU A 899 32.70 -68.99 46.34
CA GLU A 899 32.13 -68.11 45.30
C GLU A 899 32.74 -66.70 45.30
N MET A 900 33.21 -66.22 46.46
CA MET A 900 34.01 -64.98 46.58
C MET A 900 35.50 -65.16 46.22
N GLY A 901 35.95 -66.39 45.96
CA GLY A 901 37.36 -66.69 45.66
C GLY A 901 38.25 -66.91 46.90
N GLU A 902 37.67 -66.92 48.11
CA GLU A 902 38.38 -67.06 49.39
C GLU A 902 38.51 -68.55 49.78
N LYS A 903 39.35 -69.28 49.03
CA LYS A 903 39.48 -70.75 49.15
C LYS A 903 39.90 -71.22 50.55
N GLU A 904 40.85 -70.52 51.18
CA GLU A 904 41.36 -70.89 52.51
C GLU A 904 40.28 -70.74 53.59
N ILE A 905 39.49 -69.67 53.54
CA ILE A 905 38.38 -69.44 54.46
C ILE A 905 37.27 -70.49 54.25
N ALA A 906 36.99 -70.85 53.00
CA ALA A 906 36.06 -71.92 52.66
C ALA A 906 36.49 -73.28 53.24
N GLU A 907 37.78 -73.60 53.20
CA GLU A 907 38.33 -74.83 53.80
C GLU A 907 38.22 -74.82 55.32
N GLY A 908 38.45 -73.67 55.96
CA GLY A 908 38.22 -73.48 57.39
C GLY A 908 36.79 -73.83 57.81
N PHE A 909 35.79 -73.25 57.13
CA PHE A 909 34.38 -73.57 57.43
C PHE A 909 34.00 -75.03 57.14
N LYS A 910 34.59 -75.66 56.11
CA LYS A 910 34.41 -77.09 55.83
C LYS A 910 34.95 -77.96 56.98
N ALA A 911 36.11 -77.60 57.52
CA ALA A 911 36.69 -78.29 58.67
C ALA A 911 35.79 -78.16 59.91
N THR A 912 35.33 -76.94 60.22
CA THR A 912 34.40 -76.69 61.34
C THR A 912 33.09 -77.47 61.19
N ALA A 913 32.53 -77.52 59.98
CA ALA A 913 31.35 -78.31 59.69
C ALA A 913 31.58 -79.81 59.91
N ALA A 914 32.73 -80.34 59.49
CA ALA A 914 33.09 -81.75 59.66
C ALA A 914 33.24 -82.10 61.15
N GLU A 915 33.86 -81.24 61.95
CA GLU A 915 33.97 -81.42 63.40
C GLU A 915 32.58 -81.48 64.07
N LEU A 916 31.68 -80.55 63.73
CA LEU A 916 30.33 -80.51 64.29
C LEU A 916 29.50 -81.76 63.95
N GLN A 917 29.71 -82.39 62.79
CA GLN A 917 29.02 -83.63 62.43
C GLN A 917 29.43 -84.84 63.28
N THR A 918 30.62 -84.81 63.88
CA THR A 918 31.12 -85.89 64.74
C THR A 918 30.58 -85.82 66.18
N ARG A 919 30.05 -84.67 66.59
CA ARG A 919 29.42 -84.49 67.91
C ARG A 919 27.96 -84.95 67.85
N LYS A 920 27.63 -86.03 68.58
CA LYS A 920 26.27 -86.57 68.71
C LYS A 920 25.53 -85.96 69.89
#